data_AF-S8ED51-F1
#
_entry.id   AF-S8ED51-F1
#
_cell.length_a   1.000
_cell.length_b   1.000
_cell.length_c   1.000
_cell.angle_alpha   90.00
_cell.angle_beta   90.00
_cell.angle_gamma   90.00
#
_symmetry.space_group_name_H-M   'P 1'
#
loop_
_entity.id
_entity.type
_entity.pdbx_description
1 polymer ?
#
loop_
_entity_poly.entity_id
_entity_poly.type
_entity_poly.pdbx_seq_one_letter_code
_entity_poly.pdbx_strand_id
1 'polypeptide(L)'
;MAVKLLLLAILLLQASAELQRYGLPSKDGATHKFIVVGDWGRKGRYNQSLIASQMGRIGDELDIDFVLSTGDNFYDDGLTGEDDPAIWESFTNIYTATSLQKPWFVGNHDYRGDVLAQLGTIDPRWSCFRSSILQSDVAELFLVDTTPFVEKYFTNPDDHKYDLRDITPLESYTSNLLNDLESALNKSRAKWKIVVGHHTLRSVGHHGDTQDLVHRLLPILRNNDVDFYINGHDHNLQRIKDRESKVEFVTSGGGSKAWRGDIKDVDVAEEEVKFLYDGQGFLSLEITRNDVVFVFYDVDGVPLHKWTAASKSMHGGKWGIKMGTRSFEEFGNSLRGRERRRRRISHKIDSILTFVFSYRCGFCMIPLAFLGQRSSAAAYCPGDCVLNRGIVISKARSRCDRNSISFSSHREKRRRSDCVILLSAKMADESGRDLMMFTSGASVRLNALLSLYAVSSLWRLISAVFFVIRLPFRRRYVAAGASHDSAEKCGAKEDRSFSSRMRIRKVSRKTAVIDKDVAARRALAIERTAEETEEKNDEAKTTKRAYSLFSSTRGDTIFAQSWTPANLPVRGLVIILHGLNEHSGRYNDFAMKLNANGFKVYGMDWIGHGGSDGLHAYVHSLDYAVNDLKTYLANVLAENPSLPCFCFGHSTGGAIILKAVLDLEIRQLVNGVVLTSPAVGVIAPVFSFLAPRYQFRAANKMGVAVSRDPQALLAKYSDPLVFTGSIRARTGYEILRITGFLQKNLHRLTVPFLVLHGTEDAVTSPAASQKLHREASSTDKTIQLCQGLLHDLLFEPEKEAIMENIVKWLVTRL
;
A
#
# COMPACT_ATOMS: atom_id res chain seq x y z
N MET A 1 42.70 38.76 -27.32
CA MET A 1 41.27 39.10 -27.16
C MET A 1 40.41 37.90 -26.77
N ALA A 2 40.42 36.79 -27.53
CA ALA A 2 39.63 35.58 -27.28
C ALA A 2 39.61 35.07 -25.82
N VAL A 3 40.76 35.02 -25.11
CA VAL A 3 40.83 34.57 -23.70
C VAL A 3 39.99 35.46 -22.76
N LYS A 4 39.88 36.78 -23.03
CA LYS A 4 38.99 37.66 -22.25
C LYS A 4 37.51 37.45 -22.58
N LEU A 5 37.17 37.08 -23.82
CA LEU A 5 35.80 36.69 -24.18
C LEU A 5 35.42 35.34 -23.57
N LEU A 6 36.34 34.38 -23.52
CA LEU A 6 36.13 33.10 -22.84
C LEU A 6 35.94 33.28 -21.33
N LEU A 7 36.76 34.11 -20.68
CA LEU A 7 36.58 34.47 -19.27
C LEU A 7 35.26 35.25 -19.04
N LEU A 8 34.84 36.12 -19.96
CA LEU A 8 33.55 36.80 -19.84
C LEU A 8 32.37 35.82 -20.00
N ALA A 9 32.47 34.83 -20.90
CA ALA A 9 31.48 33.77 -21.05
C ALA A 9 31.42 32.85 -19.81
N ILE A 10 32.57 32.54 -19.19
CA ILE A 10 32.64 31.78 -17.93
C ILE A 10 32.11 32.60 -16.74
N LEU A 11 32.30 33.92 -16.72
CA LEU A 11 31.70 34.82 -15.70
C LEU A 11 30.21 35.10 -15.93
N LEU A 12 29.72 34.98 -17.17
CA LEU A 12 28.29 35.00 -17.51
C LEU A 12 27.62 33.64 -17.27
N LEU A 13 28.38 32.56 -17.08
CA LEU A 13 27.92 31.30 -16.51
C LEU A 13 27.81 31.38 -14.97
N GLN A 14 27.18 32.45 -14.47
CA GLN A 14 26.44 32.33 -13.21
C GLN A 14 25.24 31.41 -13.47
N ALA A 15 25.46 30.11 -13.26
CA ALA A 15 24.42 29.09 -13.28
C ALA A 15 23.50 29.30 -12.06
N SER A 16 22.56 30.23 -12.21
CA SER A 16 21.33 30.23 -11.42
C SER A 16 20.63 28.90 -11.69
N ALA A 17 20.54 28.06 -10.66
CA ALA A 17 20.10 26.67 -10.78
C ALA A 17 18.57 26.60 -10.76
N GLU A 18 17.92 27.24 -11.74
CA GLU A 18 16.46 27.29 -11.82
C GLU A 18 15.83 25.89 -11.69
N LEU A 19 14.78 25.79 -10.87
CA LEU A 19 14.06 24.55 -10.62
C LEU A 19 13.66 23.87 -11.94
N GLN A 20 14.00 22.59 -12.07
CA GLN A 20 13.76 21.82 -13.29
C GLN A 20 12.26 21.73 -13.59
N ARG A 21 11.91 21.99 -14.85
CA ARG A 21 10.51 22.11 -15.32
C ARG A 21 10.11 20.89 -16.16
N TYR A 22 9.00 20.27 -15.78
CA TYR A 22 8.40 19.11 -16.44
C TYR A 22 6.96 19.42 -16.85
N GLY A 23 6.45 18.79 -17.91
CA GLY A 23 5.05 18.94 -18.30
C GLY A 23 4.13 18.22 -17.31
N LEU A 24 3.11 18.92 -16.80
CA LEU A 24 2.06 18.34 -15.95
C LEU A 24 1.15 17.44 -16.81
N PRO A 25 1.01 16.14 -16.53
CA PRO A 25 0.23 15.23 -17.38
C PRO A 25 -1.25 15.62 -17.46
N SER A 26 -1.82 15.49 -18.66
CA SER A 26 -3.24 15.65 -18.97
C SER A 26 -3.55 14.98 -20.32
N LYS A 27 -4.81 14.59 -20.53
CA LYS A 27 -5.33 14.08 -21.81
C LYS A 27 -5.90 15.17 -22.73
N ASP A 28 -6.36 16.29 -22.16
CA ASP A 28 -7.02 17.38 -22.89
C ASP A 28 -6.24 18.71 -22.86
N GLY A 29 -5.24 18.84 -21.98
CA GLY A 29 -4.45 20.04 -21.77
C GLY A 29 -5.17 21.18 -21.02
N ALA A 30 -6.43 20.99 -20.64
CA ALA A 30 -7.29 21.99 -20.01
C ALA A 30 -7.79 21.58 -18.60
N THR A 31 -7.72 20.29 -18.31
CA THR A 31 -8.11 19.63 -17.06
C THR A 31 -6.95 18.77 -16.56
N HIS A 32 -6.73 18.74 -15.25
CA HIS A 32 -5.80 17.80 -14.61
C HIS A 32 -6.51 17.07 -13.47
N LYS A 33 -6.57 15.74 -13.54
CA LYS A 33 -7.20 14.90 -12.51
C LYS A 33 -6.15 14.00 -11.86
N PHE A 34 -5.99 14.10 -10.55
CA PHE A 34 -4.97 13.33 -9.84
C PHE A 34 -5.35 13.02 -8.39
N ILE A 35 -4.69 12.00 -7.84
CA ILE A 35 -4.76 11.64 -6.43
C ILE A 35 -3.51 12.16 -5.71
N VAL A 36 -3.66 12.60 -4.47
CA VAL A 36 -2.58 12.92 -3.54
C VAL A 36 -2.61 11.95 -2.37
N VAL A 37 -1.44 11.46 -1.98
CA VAL A 37 -1.22 10.60 -0.81
C VAL A 37 0.09 10.99 -0.11
N GLY A 38 0.18 10.78 1.19
CA GLY A 38 1.37 11.04 2.01
C GLY A 38 1.51 10.01 3.10
N ASP A 39 2.71 9.84 3.64
CA ASP A 39 2.94 9.08 4.87
C ASP A 39 2.51 7.61 4.71
N TRP A 40 3.00 6.98 3.63
CA TRP A 40 2.67 5.64 3.16
C TRP A 40 3.91 4.72 3.07
N GLY A 41 3.70 3.49 2.59
CA GLY A 41 4.80 2.57 2.32
C GLY A 41 5.24 1.71 3.51
N ARG A 42 4.27 1.15 4.23
CA ARG A 42 4.48 0.18 5.32
C ARG A 42 4.25 -1.26 4.87
N LYS A 43 4.73 -1.62 3.67
CA LYS A 43 4.67 -2.98 3.09
C LYS A 43 3.25 -3.54 3.03
N GLY A 44 2.28 -2.68 2.73
CA GLY A 44 0.85 -3.01 2.72
C GLY A 44 0.18 -3.05 4.10
N ARG A 45 0.92 -3.02 5.22
CA ARG A 45 0.41 -2.94 6.60
C ARG A 45 -0.30 -1.60 6.85
N TYR A 46 -0.96 -1.47 8.01
CA TYR A 46 -1.68 -0.25 8.43
C TYR A 46 -2.63 0.30 7.36
N ASN A 47 -3.46 -0.58 6.79
CA ASN A 47 -4.44 -0.28 5.74
C ASN A 47 -3.89 0.36 4.44
N GLN A 48 -2.57 0.43 4.24
CA GLN A 48 -1.98 0.94 3.00
C GLN A 48 -2.50 0.18 1.76
N SER A 49 -2.68 -1.15 1.88
CA SER A 49 -3.25 -1.98 0.79
C SER A 49 -4.71 -1.65 0.48
N LEU A 50 -5.49 -1.27 1.50
CA LEU A 50 -6.90 -0.89 1.35
C LEU A 50 -7.00 0.51 0.72
N ILE A 51 -6.19 1.47 1.19
CA ILE A 51 -6.03 2.79 0.58
C ILE A 51 -5.61 2.66 -0.89
N ALA A 52 -4.62 1.82 -1.21
CA ALA A 52 -4.21 1.56 -2.58
C ALA A 52 -5.33 0.98 -3.46
N SER A 53 -6.21 0.14 -2.90
CA SER A 53 -7.39 -0.40 -3.59
C SER A 53 -8.44 0.69 -3.85
N GLN A 54 -8.71 1.56 -2.87
CA GLN A 54 -9.68 2.66 -3.01
C GLN A 54 -9.15 3.78 -3.91
N MET A 55 -7.86 4.12 -3.84
CA MET A 55 -7.16 4.95 -4.82
C MET A 55 -7.27 4.37 -6.23
N GLY A 56 -7.23 3.03 -6.35
CA GLY A 56 -7.48 2.32 -7.60
C GLY A 56 -8.89 2.59 -8.13
N ARG A 57 -9.91 2.28 -7.33
CA ARG A 57 -11.33 2.51 -7.68
C ARG A 57 -11.61 3.97 -8.05
N ILE A 58 -11.24 4.91 -7.19
CA ILE A 58 -11.46 6.35 -7.40
C ILE A 58 -10.62 6.88 -8.57
N GLY A 59 -9.44 6.31 -8.80
CA GLY A 59 -8.61 6.61 -9.97
C GLY A 59 -9.22 6.14 -11.30
N ASP A 60 -9.98 5.03 -11.30
CA ASP A 60 -10.77 4.57 -12.46
C ASP A 60 -12.06 5.40 -12.61
N GLU A 61 -12.75 5.74 -11.52
CA GLU A 61 -13.98 6.58 -11.52
C GLU A 61 -13.73 8.02 -12.00
N LEU A 62 -12.59 8.62 -11.64
CA LEU A 62 -12.18 9.95 -12.08
C LEU A 62 -11.41 9.95 -13.40
N ASP A 63 -10.97 8.77 -13.86
CA ASP A 63 -9.98 8.55 -14.92
C ASP A 63 -8.78 9.52 -14.81
N ILE A 64 -7.92 9.28 -13.81
CA ILE A 64 -6.81 10.18 -13.46
C ILE A 64 -5.67 10.21 -14.50
N ASP A 65 -4.91 11.31 -14.48
CA ASP A 65 -3.73 11.54 -15.32
C ASP A 65 -2.42 11.09 -14.64
N PHE A 66 -2.29 11.32 -13.33
CA PHE A 66 -1.11 10.99 -12.52
C PHE A 66 -1.46 10.83 -11.02
N VAL A 67 -0.48 10.43 -10.21
CA VAL A 67 -0.52 10.43 -8.75
C VAL A 67 0.59 11.33 -8.19
N LEU A 68 0.31 12.00 -7.08
CA LEU A 68 1.26 12.86 -6.35
C LEU A 68 1.48 12.27 -4.94
N SER A 69 2.74 12.09 -4.54
CA SER A 69 3.10 11.81 -3.15
C SER A 69 3.67 13.06 -2.49
N THR A 70 3.24 13.38 -1.27
CA THR A 70 3.84 14.44 -0.43
C THR A 70 5.12 14.00 0.30
N GLY A 71 5.55 12.74 0.15
CA GLY A 71 6.72 12.17 0.83
C GLY A 71 6.36 11.30 2.04
N ASP A 72 7.41 10.75 2.67
CA ASP A 72 7.35 9.55 3.50
C ASP A 72 6.70 8.39 2.74
N ASN A 73 7.53 7.74 1.94
CA ASN A 73 7.15 6.71 0.97
C ASN A 73 7.60 5.30 1.38
N PHE A 74 8.51 5.17 2.34
CA PHE A 74 9.13 3.91 2.77
C PHE A 74 9.46 3.93 4.27
N TYR A 75 8.54 3.47 5.10
CA TYR A 75 8.73 3.47 6.55
C TYR A 75 9.47 2.23 7.10
N ASP A 76 10.10 2.31 8.28
CA ASP A 76 10.07 3.47 9.20
C ASP A 76 11.23 4.48 9.05
N ASP A 77 12.29 4.16 8.28
CA ASP A 77 13.48 5.03 8.09
C ASP A 77 13.96 5.16 6.63
N GLY A 78 13.12 4.94 5.61
CA GLY A 78 13.47 5.05 4.19
C GLY A 78 14.05 3.78 3.56
N LEU A 79 14.51 3.88 2.30
CA LEU A 79 15.21 2.79 1.59
C LEU A 79 16.64 2.61 2.12
N THR A 80 17.21 1.40 2.03
CA THR A 80 18.64 1.15 2.30
C THR A 80 19.54 1.17 1.05
N GLY A 81 18.95 1.30 -0.15
CA GLY A 81 19.65 1.40 -1.44
C GLY A 81 18.73 1.14 -2.65
N GLU A 82 19.27 1.23 -3.87
CA GLU A 82 18.50 1.04 -5.13
C GLU A 82 17.93 -0.38 -5.30
N ASP A 83 18.55 -1.40 -4.68
CA ASP A 83 18.13 -2.81 -4.70
C ASP A 83 17.16 -3.18 -3.53
N ASP A 84 16.67 -2.21 -2.75
CA ASP A 84 15.91 -2.49 -1.53
C ASP A 84 14.55 -3.17 -1.80
N PRO A 85 14.21 -4.29 -1.14
CA PRO A 85 12.92 -4.95 -1.32
C PRO A 85 11.70 -4.07 -0.96
N ALA A 86 11.85 -3.04 -0.13
CA ALA A 86 10.79 -2.09 0.19
C ALA A 86 10.22 -1.40 -1.06
N ILE A 87 11.00 -1.19 -2.12
CA ILE A 87 10.52 -0.68 -3.42
C ILE A 87 9.36 -1.55 -3.93
N TRP A 88 9.53 -2.87 -3.91
CA TRP A 88 8.55 -3.82 -4.40
C TRP A 88 7.45 -4.08 -3.37
N GLU A 89 7.81 -4.20 -2.09
CA GLU A 89 6.91 -4.53 -0.98
C GLU A 89 5.99 -3.37 -0.57
N SER A 90 6.45 -2.12 -0.64
CA SER A 90 5.72 -0.91 -0.24
C SER A 90 5.14 -0.12 -1.41
N PHE A 91 5.71 -0.19 -2.62
CA PHE A 91 5.19 0.54 -3.79
C PHE A 91 4.67 -0.39 -4.89
N THR A 92 5.54 -1.11 -5.59
CA THR A 92 5.15 -1.75 -6.87
C THR A 92 4.09 -2.84 -6.72
N ASN A 93 4.16 -3.67 -5.67
CA ASN A 93 3.16 -4.73 -5.44
C ASN A 93 1.91 -4.24 -4.68
N ILE A 94 1.89 -2.99 -4.21
CA ILE A 94 0.75 -2.39 -3.49
C ILE A 94 -0.16 -1.64 -4.46
N TYR A 95 0.39 -0.64 -5.17
CA TYR A 95 -0.39 0.22 -6.07
C TYR A 95 -0.50 -0.42 -7.47
N THR A 96 -1.21 -1.53 -7.54
CA THR A 96 -1.30 -2.43 -8.72
C THR A 96 -2.49 -2.17 -9.65
N ALA A 97 -3.47 -1.36 -9.22
CA ALA A 97 -4.66 -1.02 -10.01
C ALA A 97 -4.31 -0.32 -11.33
N THR A 98 -5.14 -0.51 -12.36
CA THR A 98 -4.89 -0.01 -13.74
C THR A 98 -4.82 1.51 -13.79
N SER A 99 -5.74 2.20 -13.11
CA SER A 99 -5.74 3.64 -12.86
C SER A 99 -4.48 4.17 -12.20
N LEU A 100 -3.75 3.36 -11.43
CA LEU A 100 -2.49 3.71 -10.76
C LEU A 100 -1.25 3.33 -11.57
N GLN A 101 -1.41 2.80 -12.80
CA GLN A 101 -0.34 2.59 -13.78
C GLN A 101 -0.08 3.84 -14.62
N LYS A 102 0.06 4.97 -13.92
CA LYS A 102 0.28 6.34 -14.43
C LYS A 102 1.63 6.87 -13.88
N PRO A 103 2.11 8.05 -14.28
CA PRO A 103 3.23 8.69 -13.58
C PRO A 103 2.89 8.95 -12.11
N TRP A 104 3.89 8.76 -11.24
CA TRP A 104 3.89 9.12 -9.83
C TRP A 104 4.96 10.17 -9.60
N PHE A 105 4.56 11.39 -9.24
CA PHE A 105 5.48 12.45 -8.82
C PHE A 105 5.63 12.38 -7.30
N VAL A 106 6.87 12.24 -6.82
CA VAL A 106 7.10 11.75 -5.45
C VAL A 106 7.91 12.76 -4.62
N GLY A 107 7.38 13.14 -3.47
CA GLY A 107 8.09 13.88 -2.41
C GLY A 107 9.13 13.01 -1.69
N ASN A 108 10.03 13.62 -0.95
CA ASN A 108 11.39 13.09 -0.72
C ASN A 108 11.82 13.03 0.76
N HIS A 109 10.87 12.93 1.69
CA HIS A 109 11.15 13.07 3.12
C HIS A 109 11.93 11.93 3.78
N ASP A 110 12.02 10.76 3.12
CA ASP A 110 12.68 9.52 3.56
C ASP A 110 14.23 9.60 3.68
N TYR A 111 14.72 10.68 4.27
CA TYR A 111 16.12 11.07 4.44
C TYR A 111 16.90 10.22 5.45
N ARG A 112 16.23 9.38 6.24
CA ARG A 112 16.90 8.57 7.26
C ARG A 112 17.69 7.40 6.66
N GLY A 113 17.31 7.01 5.45
CA GLY A 113 17.93 5.94 4.65
C GLY A 113 18.86 6.48 3.58
N ASP A 114 18.87 5.82 2.42
CA ASP A 114 19.49 6.31 1.20
C ASP A 114 18.48 7.19 0.44
N VAL A 115 18.71 8.51 0.45
CA VAL A 115 17.85 9.45 -0.26
C VAL A 115 18.12 9.43 -1.78
N LEU A 116 19.33 9.06 -2.20
CA LEU A 116 19.72 9.00 -3.60
C LEU A 116 19.07 7.81 -4.33
N ALA A 117 18.91 6.68 -3.63
CA ALA A 117 18.20 5.50 -4.14
C ALA A 117 16.77 5.81 -4.64
N GLN A 118 16.12 6.83 -4.06
CA GLN A 118 14.77 7.24 -4.42
C GLN A 118 14.76 8.25 -5.58
N LEU A 119 15.83 9.03 -5.75
CA LEU A 119 16.03 9.90 -6.91
C LEU A 119 16.40 9.12 -8.18
N GLY A 120 16.71 7.82 -8.05
CA GLY A 120 16.91 6.88 -9.15
C GLY A 120 15.61 6.36 -9.79
N THR A 121 15.76 5.60 -10.89
CA THR A 121 14.61 4.99 -11.60
C THR A 121 14.27 3.61 -11.03
N ILE A 122 13.52 3.58 -9.91
CA ILE A 122 13.20 2.34 -9.20
C ILE A 122 11.95 1.58 -9.72
N ASP A 123 10.97 2.29 -10.28
CA ASP A 123 9.77 1.74 -10.95
C ASP A 123 9.50 2.59 -12.21
N PRO A 124 9.03 2.03 -13.35
CA PRO A 124 8.77 2.80 -14.57
C PRO A 124 7.75 3.96 -14.44
N ARG A 125 7.01 4.02 -13.34
CA ARG A 125 6.08 5.09 -12.99
C ARG A 125 6.70 6.18 -12.12
N TRP A 126 7.81 5.88 -11.46
CA TRP A 126 8.38 6.69 -10.39
C TRP A 126 9.10 7.94 -10.92
N SER A 127 8.88 9.08 -10.26
CA SER A 127 9.55 10.35 -10.54
C SER A 127 9.67 11.16 -9.26
N CYS A 128 10.64 10.79 -8.42
CA CYS A 128 11.07 11.58 -7.27
C CYS A 128 12.14 12.60 -7.70
N PHE A 129 12.03 13.82 -7.19
CA PHE A 129 12.99 14.90 -7.41
C PHE A 129 13.27 15.60 -6.09
N ARG A 130 14.45 16.22 -5.93
CA ARG A 130 14.69 17.12 -4.78
C ARG A 130 13.74 18.31 -4.82
N SER A 131 13.78 19.10 -5.89
CA SER A 131 12.79 20.15 -6.13
C SER A 131 12.63 20.39 -7.62
N SER A 132 11.40 20.63 -8.06
CA SER A 132 11.04 20.75 -9.48
C SER A 132 9.69 21.43 -9.65
N ILE A 133 9.31 21.73 -10.90
CA ILE A 133 8.03 22.35 -11.24
C ILE A 133 7.33 21.50 -12.30
N LEU A 134 6.11 21.07 -12.02
CA LEU A 134 5.21 20.45 -13.00
C LEU A 134 4.29 21.55 -13.54
N GLN A 135 4.35 21.85 -14.84
CA GLN A 135 3.71 23.03 -15.44
C GLN A 135 2.68 22.69 -16.54
N SER A 136 1.60 23.48 -16.60
CA SER A 136 0.67 23.58 -17.73
C SER A 136 0.15 25.02 -17.90
N ASP A 137 -0.64 25.26 -18.95
CA ASP A 137 -1.34 26.54 -19.18
C ASP A 137 -2.38 26.89 -18.08
N VAL A 138 -2.69 25.92 -17.21
CA VAL A 138 -3.68 26.03 -16.14
C VAL A 138 -3.03 26.15 -14.77
N ALA A 139 -2.06 25.29 -14.44
CA ALA A 139 -1.47 25.19 -13.11
C ALA A 139 0.05 24.96 -13.14
N GLU A 140 0.74 25.47 -12.12
CA GLU A 140 2.12 25.07 -11.78
C GLU A 140 2.11 24.45 -10.38
N LEU A 141 2.62 23.22 -10.28
CA LEU A 141 2.89 22.51 -9.03
C LEU A 141 4.39 22.60 -8.75
N PHE A 142 4.78 23.31 -7.70
CA PHE A 142 6.16 23.49 -7.26
C PHE A 142 6.46 22.44 -6.17
N LEU A 143 7.21 21.39 -6.52
CA LEU A 143 7.65 20.36 -5.58
C LEU A 143 8.91 20.86 -4.85
N VAL A 144 8.90 20.87 -3.52
CA VAL A 144 9.94 21.49 -2.67
C VAL A 144 10.50 20.49 -1.65
N ASP A 145 11.83 20.41 -1.56
CA ASP A 145 12.56 19.60 -0.59
C ASP A 145 12.43 20.23 0.80
N THR A 146 11.46 19.78 1.60
CA THR A 146 11.18 20.43 2.90
C THR A 146 12.10 19.98 4.05
N THR A 147 12.69 18.79 3.96
CA THR A 147 13.52 18.20 5.02
C THR A 147 14.77 19.03 5.35
N PRO A 148 15.51 19.58 4.37
CA PRO A 148 16.70 20.41 4.61
C PRO A 148 16.46 21.68 5.44
N PHE A 149 15.20 22.12 5.59
CA PHE A 149 14.87 23.31 6.38
C PHE A 149 14.74 23.03 7.89
N VAL A 150 14.53 21.78 8.28
CA VAL A 150 14.26 21.40 9.68
C VAL A 150 15.57 21.22 10.43
N GLU A 151 16.08 22.29 11.03
CA GLU A 151 17.45 22.38 11.55
C GLU A 151 17.76 21.30 12.59
N LYS A 152 16.77 20.93 13.42
CA LYS A 152 16.90 19.87 14.43
C LYS A 152 17.37 18.53 13.83
N TYR A 153 16.94 18.15 12.62
CA TYR A 153 17.32 16.88 12.00
C TYR A 153 18.82 16.79 11.65
N PHE A 154 19.56 17.89 11.72
CA PHE A 154 20.99 17.92 11.41
C PHE A 154 21.85 18.47 12.56
N THR A 155 21.25 19.15 13.54
CA THR A 155 21.92 19.69 14.73
C THR A 155 21.69 18.87 16.00
N ASN A 156 20.52 18.24 16.15
CA ASN A 156 20.18 17.32 17.22
C ASN A 156 19.18 16.26 16.70
N PRO A 157 19.67 15.23 15.97
CA PRO A 157 18.82 14.22 15.32
C PRO A 157 18.30 13.13 16.28
N ASP A 158 18.57 13.26 17.58
CA ASP A 158 18.40 12.21 18.60
C ASP A 158 19.11 10.91 18.17
N ASP A 159 18.47 9.74 18.27
CA ASP A 159 19.05 8.46 17.84
C ASP A 159 19.01 8.23 16.31
N HIS A 160 18.42 9.15 15.53
CA HIS A 160 18.30 9.01 14.08
C HIS A 160 19.56 9.47 13.34
N LYS A 161 19.73 8.96 12.12
CA LYS A 161 20.70 9.43 11.13
C LYS A 161 19.93 10.05 9.97
N TYR A 162 20.48 11.09 9.34
CA TYR A 162 19.91 11.69 8.11
C TYR A 162 20.99 11.82 7.02
N ASP A 163 20.59 11.61 5.76
CA ASP A 163 21.49 11.56 4.60
C ASP A 163 21.68 12.94 3.95
N LEU A 164 22.80 13.57 4.30
CA LEU A 164 23.21 14.90 3.86
C LEU A 164 23.86 14.94 2.45
N ARG A 165 23.87 13.82 1.70
CA ARG A 165 24.44 13.79 0.34
C ARG A 165 23.76 14.78 -0.60
N ASP A 166 24.58 15.48 -1.37
CA ASP A 166 24.21 16.48 -2.38
C ASP A 166 23.42 17.71 -1.88
N ILE A 167 23.34 17.94 -0.56
CA ILE A 167 22.69 19.12 0.05
C ILE A 167 23.59 19.91 1.03
N THR A 168 24.89 19.58 1.08
CA THR A 168 25.86 20.31 1.92
C THR A 168 26.60 21.40 1.11
N PRO A 169 26.80 22.62 1.66
CA PRO A 169 26.36 23.12 2.96
C PRO A 169 24.86 23.46 3.03
N LEU A 170 24.20 23.05 4.11
CA LEU A 170 22.74 23.11 4.29
C LEU A 170 22.15 24.54 4.20
N GLU A 171 22.83 25.53 4.77
CA GLU A 171 22.43 26.94 4.72
C GLU A 171 22.43 27.46 3.27
N SER A 172 23.44 27.12 2.48
CA SER A 172 23.52 27.53 1.07
C SER A 172 22.51 26.78 0.22
N TYR A 173 22.33 25.46 0.44
CA TYR A 173 21.32 24.67 -0.27
C TYR A 173 19.91 25.22 -0.04
N THR A 174 19.51 25.37 1.22
CA THR A 174 18.18 25.90 1.58
C THR A 174 17.96 27.33 1.11
N SER A 175 18.98 28.19 1.19
CA SER A 175 18.85 29.58 0.73
C SER A 175 18.74 29.68 -0.80
N ASN A 176 19.49 28.87 -1.54
CA ASN A 176 19.35 28.78 -3.00
C ASN A 176 17.96 28.27 -3.38
N LEU A 177 17.49 27.17 -2.76
CA LEU A 177 16.16 26.60 -3.01
C LEU A 177 15.03 27.63 -2.78
N LEU A 178 15.10 28.46 -1.72
CA LEU A 178 14.13 29.54 -1.52
C LEU A 178 14.23 30.63 -2.60
N ASN A 179 15.44 31.02 -2.99
CA ASN A 179 15.65 32.01 -4.05
C ASN A 179 15.11 31.51 -5.41
N ASP A 180 15.39 30.26 -5.77
CA ASP A 180 14.96 29.65 -7.03
C ASP A 180 13.44 29.41 -7.05
N LEU A 181 12.85 29.05 -5.90
CA LEU A 181 11.40 28.95 -5.71
C LEU A 181 10.71 30.33 -5.81
N GLU A 182 11.19 31.36 -5.11
CA GLU A 182 10.64 32.72 -5.18
C GLU A 182 10.81 33.32 -6.58
N SER A 183 11.96 33.09 -7.22
CA SER A 183 12.24 33.44 -8.62
C SER A 183 11.22 32.82 -9.57
N ALA A 184 10.94 31.52 -9.44
CA ALA A 184 9.97 30.81 -10.25
C ALA A 184 8.51 31.24 -9.96
N LEU A 185 8.14 31.44 -8.69
CA LEU A 185 6.83 31.91 -8.27
C LEU A 185 6.53 33.35 -8.72
N ASN A 186 7.52 34.24 -8.78
CA ASN A 186 7.40 35.59 -9.35
C ASN A 186 7.22 35.57 -10.89
N LYS A 187 7.96 34.67 -11.56
CA LYS A 187 7.86 34.46 -13.02
C LYS A 187 6.55 33.81 -13.45
N SER A 188 5.98 32.97 -12.59
CA SER A 188 4.74 32.23 -12.81
C SER A 188 3.60 33.09 -13.36
N ARG A 189 2.92 32.54 -14.38
CA ARG A 189 1.70 33.08 -15.00
C ARG A 189 0.54 32.07 -14.98
N ALA A 190 0.72 30.93 -14.33
CA ALA A 190 -0.31 29.92 -14.15
C ALA A 190 -1.55 30.51 -13.44
N LYS A 191 -2.72 29.95 -13.73
CA LYS A 191 -4.00 30.38 -13.12
C LYS A 191 -4.15 29.85 -11.68
N TRP A 192 -3.42 28.78 -11.37
CA TRP A 192 -3.27 28.21 -10.03
C TRP A 192 -1.79 27.98 -9.72
N LYS A 193 -1.34 28.44 -8.55
CA LYS A 193 -0.01 28.13 -8.01
C LYS A 193 -0.14 27.21 -6.80
N ILE A 194 0.40 26.01 -6.90
CA ILE A 194 0.33 24.97 -5.87
C ILE A 194 1.76 24.66 -5.42
N VAL A 195 2.07 24.84 -4.16
CA VAL A 195 3.35 24.39 -3.59
C VAL A 195 3.12 23.07 -2.86
N VAL A 196 4.02 22.11 -3.05
CA VAL A 196 3.93 20.77 -2.47
C VAL A 196 5.21 20.49 -1.71
N GLY A 197 5.06 20.08 -0.46
CA GLY A 197 6.16 19.64 0.41
C GLY A 197 5.74 18.42 1.22
N HIS A 198 6.57 18.03 2.19
CA HIS A 198 6.19 17.02 3.18
C HIS A 198 5.71 17.67 4.48
N HIS A 199 6.50 18.60 5.02
CA HIS A 199 6.26 19.22 6.32
C HIS A 199 5.07 20.19 6.34
N THR A 200 4.51 20.34 7.53
CA THR A 200 3.38 21.21 7.90
C THR A 200 3.76 22.70 7.99
N LEU A 201 3.06 23.56 7.24
CA LEU A 201 3.10 25.02 7.43
C LEU A 201 2.00 25.55 8.36
N ARG A 202 0.85 24.88 8.37
CA ARG A 202 -0.18 24.98 9.41
C ARG A 202 -0.68 23.57 9.71
N SER A 203 -0.79 23.21 10.99
CA SER A 203 -1.38 21.93 11.39
C SER A 203 -1.90 21.95 12.83
N VAL A 204 -3.00 21.23 13.05
CA VAL A 204 -3.52 20.91 14.40
C VAL A 204 -3.22 19.46 14.83
N GLY A 205 -2.45 18.71 14.03
CA GLY A 205 -2.03 17.34 14.32
C GLY A 205 -0.80 17.24 15.24
N HIS A 206 -0.27 16.02 15.34
CA HIS A 206 0.80 15.64 16.28
C HIS A 206 2.07 16.48 16.18
N HIS A 207 2.59 16.86 15.00
CA HIS A 207 3.77 17.73 14.95
C HIS A 207 3.36 19.19 15.14
N GLY A 208 2.25 19.61 14.52
CA GLY A 208 1.83 21.01 14.47
C GLY A 208 2.67 21.80 13.47
N ASP A 209 2.85 23.10 13.69
CA ASP A 209 3.55 23.99 12.77
C ASP A 209 5.08 23.81 12.75
N THR A 210 5.65 23.49 11.57
CA THR A 210 7.11 23.40 11.39
C THR A 210 7.73 24.80 11.33
N GLN A 211 8.22 25.27 12.49
CA GLN A 211 8.61 26.67 12.71
C GLN A 211 9.64 27.21 11.72
N ASP A 212 10.62 26.40 11.29
CA ASP A 212 11.64 26.84 10.32
C ASP A 212 11.02 27.23 8.97
N LEU A 213 10.01 26.47 8.52
CA LEU A 213 9.27 26.75 7.30
C LEU A 213 8.26 27.89 7.49
N VAL A 214 7.66 28.04 8.67
CA VAL A 214 6.81 29.20 9.00
C VAL A 214 7.61 30.51 8.96
N HIS A 215 8.87 30.51 9.38
CA HIS A 215 9.75 31.68 9.30
C HIS A 215 10.34 31.92 7.90
N ARG A 216 10.70 30.86 7.16
CA ARG A 216 11.48 30.97 5.91
C ARG A 216 10.67 30.81 4.62
N LEU A 217 9.72 29.88 4.58
CA LEU A 217 8.96 29.53 3.37
C LEU A 217 7.60 30.24 3.30
N LEU A 218 6.83 30.26 4.39
CA LEU A 218 5.49 30.87 4.41
C LEU A 218 5.45 32.34 3.93
N PRO A 219 6.42 33.22 4.27
CA PRO A 219 6.43 34.58 3.74
C PRO A 219 6.52 34.64 2.22
N ILE A 220 7.27 33.73 1.59
CA ILE A 220 7.38 33.62 0.13
C ILE A 220 6.02 33.19 -0.46
N LEU A 221 5.37 32.18 0.11
CA LEU A 221 4.04 31.73 -0.36
C LEU A 221 3.01 32.86 -0.34
N ARG A 222 2.95 33.59 0.79
CA ARG A 222 2.05 34.73 1.01
C ARG A 222 2.36 35.89 0.05
N ASN A 223 3.64 36.22 -0.17
CA ASN A 223 4.06 37.33 -1.04
C ASN A 223 3.85 37.05 -2.54
N ASN A 224 3.81 35.79 -2.95
CA ASN A 224 3.81 35.40 -4.36
C ASN A 224 2.44 34.95 -4.90
N ASP A 225 1.36 35.20 -4.16
CA ASP A 225 0.01 34.77 -4.52
C ASP A 225 -0.08 33.24 -4.79
N VAL A 226 0.46 32.43 -3.87
CA VAL A 226 0.20 30.97 -3.86
C VAL A 226 -1.25 30.69 -3.47
N ASP A 227 -1.90 29.73 -4.12
CA ASP A 227 -3.28 29.32 -3.81
C ASP A 227 -3.31 28.21 -2.77
N PHE A 228 -2.49 27.17 -2.96
CA PHE A 228 -2.49 25.97 -2.12
C PHE A 228 -1.08 25.57 -1.69
N TYR A 229 -0.96 25.13 -0.44
CA TYR A 229 0.18 24.37 0.05
C TYR A 229 -0.29 22.97 0.44
N ILE A 230 0.31 21.93 -0.14
CA ILE A 230 -0.10 20.53 0.06
C ILE A 230 1.04 19.76 0.74
N ASN A 231 0.73 19.04 1.83
CA ASN A 231 1.72 18.38 2.67
C ASN A 231 1.26 17.04 3.27
N GLY A 232 2.19 16.31 3.90
CA GLY A 232 1.96 15.10 4.69
C GLY A 232 2.28 15.36 6.17
N HIS A 233 3.14 14.51 6.76
CA HIS A 233 3.79 14.63 8.08
C HIS A 233 2.88 14.33 9.28
N ASP A 234 1.67 14.88 9.32
CA ASP A 234 0.83 14.82 10.53
C ASP A 234 -0.14 13.63 10.59
N HIS A 235 0.10 12.60 9.75
CA HIS A 235 -0.58 11.30 9.83
C HIS A 235 -2.13 11.38 9.86
N ASN A 236 -2.68 12.36 9.15
CA ASN A 236 -4.10 12.71 9.15
C ASN A 236 -4.50 13.45 7.85
N LEU A 237 -5.78 13.84 7.74
CA LEU A 237 -6.28 14.68 6.65
C LEU A 237 -6.76 16.03 7.20
N GLN A 238 -6.32 17.14 6.59
CA GLN A 238 -6.64 18.50 7.08
C GLN A 238 -6.88 19.49 5.94
N ARG A 239 -7.65 20.54 6.25
CA ARG A 239 -7.71 21.79 5.49
C ARG A 239 -7.74 22.97 6.46
N ILE A 240 -6.72 23.82 6.43
CA ILE A 240 -6.61 25.03 7.25
C ILE A 240 -6.44 26.24 6.34
N LYS A 241 -7.17 27.32 6.60
CA LYS A 241 -7.09 28.57 5.82
C LYS A 241 -6.25 29.61 6.54
N ASP A 242 -5.30 30.24 5.85
CA ASP A 242 -4.51 31.35 6.40
C ASP A 242 -5.37 32.58 6.79
N ARG A 243 -5.05 33.24 7.93
CA ARG A 243 -5.66 34.54 8.31
C ARG A 243 -5.14 35.70 7.45
N GLU A 244 -3.88 35.66 7.02
CA GLU A 244 -3.17 36.82 6.47
C GLU A 244 -3.16 36.88 4.93
N SER A 245 -3.48 35.78 4.24
CA SER A 245 -3.42 35.68 2.79
C SER A 245 -4.57 34.86 2.18
N LYS A 246 -4.44 34.46 0.92
CA LYS A 246 -5.36 33.52 0.24
C LYS A 246 -4.92 32.05 0.31
N VAL A 247 -3.74 31.76 0.86
CA VAL A 247 -3.19 30.39 0.90
C VAL A 247 -4.09 29.49 1.75
N GLU A 248 -4.44 28.33 1.21
CA GLU A 248 -5.04 27.23 1.98
C GLU A 248 -4.05 26.06 2.10
N PHE A 249 -3.87 25.58 3.32
CA PHE A 249 -3.00 24.45 3.67
C PHE A 249 -3.82 23.17 3.67
N VAL A 250 -3.31 22.13 3.03
CA VAL A 250 -4.02 20.86 2.79
C VAL A 250 -3.09 19.70 3.17
N THR A 251 -3.42 19.01 4.26
CA THR A 251 -2.66 17.83 4.71
C THR A 251 -3.31 16.55 4.15
N SER A 252 -2.48 15.65 3.61
CA SER A 252 -2.86 14.38 3.00
C SER A 252 -2.07 13.19 3.58
N GLY A 253 -1.68 13.25 4.85
CA GLY A 253 -0.83 12.24 5.49
C GLY A 253 -1.54 10.97 5.98
N GLY A 254 -2.76 10.70 5.50
CA GLY A 254 -3.51 9.50 5.89
C GLY A 254 -3.06 8.20 5.20
N GLY A 255 -2.01 8.21 4.36
CA GLY A 255 -1.76 7.16 3.35
C GLY A 255 -1.33 5.79 3.88
N SER A 256 -0.97 5.68 5.16
CA SER A 256 -0.90 4.42 5.88
C SER A 256 -1.37 4.60 7.33
N LYS A 257 -0.49 4.44 8.32
CA LYS A 257 -0.77 4.64 9.76
C LYS A 257 -1.25 6.08 10.01
N ALA A 258 -2.26 6.24 10.86
CA ALA A 258 -2.77 7.54 11.30
C ALA A 258 -2.69 7.70 12.82
N TRP A 259 -2.70 8.95 13.31
CA TRP A 259 -2.60 9.29 14.73
C TRP A 259 -3.93 9.77 15.31
N ARG A 260 -4.84 8.81 15.48
CA ARG A 260 -6.21 9.06 15.92
C ARG A 260 -6.26 9.61 17.35
N GLY A 261 -6.97 10.71 17.54
CA GLY A 261 -7.06 11.44 18.81
C GLY A 261 -5.85 12.32 19.16
N ASP A 262 -4.78 12.31 18.36
CA ASP A 262 -3.58 13.14 18.59
C ASP A 262 -3.71 14.51 17.91
N ILE A 263 -4.47 15.38 18.57
CA ILE A 263 -4.76 16.75 18.13
C ILE A 263 -4.12 17.71 19.14
N LYS A 264 -3.25 18.60 18.66
CA LYS A 264 -2.57 19.59 19.50
C LYS A 264 -3.45 20.83 19.74
N ASP A 265 -3.34 21.35 20.96
CA ASP A 265 -3.82 22.70 21.31
C ASP A 265 -2.80 23.73 20.79
N VAL A 266 -3.09 24.33 19.64
CA VAL A 266 -2.24 25.30 18.92
C VAL A 266 -3.01 26.60 18.66
N ASP A 267 -2.29 27.73 18.44
CA ASP A 267 -2.89 29.04 18.08
C ASP A 267 -3.37 29.09 16.60
N VAL A 268 -4.09 28.05 16.19
CA VAL A 268 -4.93 28.02 14.99
C VAL A 268 -6.36 28.18 15.49
N ALA A 269 -7.07 29.21 15.05
CA ALA A 269 -8.44 29.44 15.48
C ALA A 269 -9.36 28.33 14.93
N GLU A 270 -10.40 27.95 15.67
CA GLU A 270 -11.47 27.07 15.16
C GLU A 270 -12.03 27.59 13.81
N GLU A 271 -12.03 28.91 13.62
CA GLU A 271 -12.42 29.58 12.38
C GLU A 271 -11.47 29.33 11.19
N GLU A 272 -10.23 28.90 11.38
CA GLU A 272 -9.27 28.59 10.30
C GLU A 272 -9.40 27.14 9.83
N VAL A 273 -9.67 26.21 10.75
CA VAL A 273 -9.79 24.78 10.46
C VAL A 273 -11.10 24.53 9.69
N LYS A 274 -10.98 24.23 8.39
CA LYS A 274 -12.13 24.01 7.50
C LYS A 274 -12.48 22.53 7.33
N PHE A 275 -11.54 21.64 7.63
CA PHE A 275 -11.74 20.21 7.72
C PHE A 275 -10.59 19.60 8.54
N LEU A 276 -10.91 18.59 9.36
CA LEU A 276 -9.97 17.74 10.07
C LEU A 276 -10.56 16.33 10.12
N TYR A 277 -9.74 15.33 9.83
CA TYR A 277 -10.03 13.93 10.06
C TYR A 277 -8.75 13.23 10.50
N ASP A 278 -8.77 12.69 11.72
CA ASP A 278 -7.65 12.08 12.44
C ASP A 278 -7.42 10.59 12.07
N GLY A 279 -8.01 10.16 10.95
CA GLY A 279 -7.91 8.81 10.43
C GLY A 279 -7.11 8.69 9.14
N GLN A 280 -7.10 7.47 8.61
CA GLN A 280 -6.35 7.06 7.43
C GLN A 280 -7.16 7.37 6.16
N GLY A 281 -6.49 7.69 5.05
CA GLY A 281 -7.15 8.11 3.82
C GLY A 281 -6.25 8.90 2.87
N PHE A 282 -6.86 9.55 1.89
CA PHE A 282 -6.17 10.28 0.81
C PHE A 282 -7.11 11.35 0.22
N LEU A 283 -6.66 12.10 -0.80
CA LEU A 283 -7.52 13.07 -1.48
C LEU A 283 -7.33 13.08 -3.00
N SER A 284 -8.33 13.59 -3.73
CA SER A 284 -8.26 13.81 -5.19
C SER A 284 -8.46 15.28 -5.54
N LEU A 285 -7.72 15.76 -6.55
CA LEU A 285 -7.95 17.06 -7.19
C LEU A 285 -8.47 16.87 -8.62
N GLU A 286 -9.42 17.71 -8.99
CA GLU A 286 -9.73 18.04 -10.38
C GLU A 286 -9.50 19.54 -10.59
N ILE A 287 -8.43 19.89 -11.31
CA ILE A 287 -8.05 21.27 -11.64
C ILE A 287 -8.56 21.61 -13.04
N THR A 288 -9.27 22.73 -13.15
CA THR A 288 -9.63 23.38 -14.42
C THR A 288 -9.13 24.83 -14.42
N ARG A 289 -9.25 25.53 -15.56
CA ARG A 289 -8.92 26.97 -15.65
C ARG A 289 -9.73 27.88 -14.72
N ASN A 290 -10.93 27.46 -14.31
CA ASN A 290 -11.84 28.27 -13.51
C ASN A 290 -11.93 27.79 -12.05
N ASP A 291 -11.82 26.49 -11.81
CA ASP A 291 -12.14 25.87 -10.52
C ASP A 291 -11.18 24.73 -10.18
N VAL A 292 -10.83 24.57 -8.90
CA VAL A 292 -10.22 23.33 -8.36
C VAL A 292 -11.21 22.65 -7.44
N VAL A 293 -11.54 21.39 -7.72
CA VAL A 293 -12.36 20.54 -6.84
C VAL A 293 -11.44 19.66 -6.01
N PHE A 294 -11.55 19.75 -4.69
CA PHE A 294 -10.92 18.84 -3.73
C PHE A 294 -11.95 17.85 -3.20
N VAL A 295 -11.58 16.58 -3.08
CA VAL A 295 -12.35 15.56 -2.34
C VAL A 295 -11.39 14.79 -1.44
N PHE A 296 -11.67 14.75 -0.14
CA PHE A 296 -10.97 13.91 0.84
C PHE A 296 -11.76 12.62 1.03
N TYR A 297 -11.07 11.49 1.13
CA TYR A 297 -11.64 10.16 1.32
C TYR A 297 -11.03 9.49 2.54
N ASP A 298 -11.83 8.71 3.27
CA ASP A 298 -11.32 7.81 4.29
C ASP A 298 -10.67 6.54 3.71
N VAL A 299 -10.24 5.66 4.61
CA VAL A 299 -9.65 4.36 4.32
C VAL A 299 -10.53 3.46 3.45
N ASP A 300 -11.87 3.58 3.54
CA ASP A 300 -12.85 2.81 2.77
C ASP A 300 -13.24 3.52 1.45
N GLY A 301 -12.63 4.67 1.15
CA GLY A 301 -12.89 5.44 -0.07
C GLY A 301 -14.23 6.17 -0.04
N VAL A 302 -14.76 6.48 1.16
CA VAL A 302 -15.97 7.28 1.35
C VAL A 302 -15.60 8.77 1.35
N PRO A 303 -16.27 9.63 0.56
CA PRO A 303 -16.01 11.07 0.57
C PRO A 303 -16.35 11.71 1.92
N LEU A 304 -15.34 12.17 2.66
CA LEU A 304 -15.48 12.83 3.96
C LEU A 304 -15.78 14.32 3.81
N HIS A 305 -15.07 14.98 2.89
CA HIS A 305 -15.16 16.42 2.67
C HIS A 305 -14.96 16.72 1.19
N LYS A 306 -15.87 17.50 0.60
CA LYS A 306 -15.77 17.99 -0.78
C LYS A 306 -15.85 19.51 -0.79
N TRP A 307 -14.93 20.14 -1.52
CA TRP A 307 -14.88 21.59 -1.66
C TRP A 307 -14.46 21.98 -3.08
N THR A 308 -14.88 23.17 -3.52
CA THR A 308 -14.50 23.76 -4.79
C THR A 308 -13.94 25.16 -4.57
N ALA A 309 -12.69 25.36 -4.96
CA ALA A 309 -12.06 26.67 -5.02
C ALA A 309 -12.36 27.32 -6.38
N ALA A 310 -13.25 28.31 -6.40
CA ALA A 310 -13.51 29.10 -7.59
C ALA A 310 -12.40 30.15 -7.78
N SER A 311 -11.70 30.10 -8.90
CA SER A 311 -10.69 31.10 -9.25
C SER A 311 -11.39 32.42 -9.51
N LYS A 312 -11.02 33.46 -8.76
CA LYS A 312 -11.57 34.79 -8.99
C LYS A 312 -11.29 35.21 -10.44
N SER A 313 -12.35 35.41 -11.21
CA SER A 313 -12.26 36.18 -12.44
C SER A 313 -11.95 37.63 -12.04
N MET A 314 -11.05 38.29 -12.77
CA MET A 314 -11.09 39.74 -12.79
C MET A 314 -12.39 40.13 -13.49
N HIS A 315 -13.43 40.38 -12.70
CA HIS A 315 -14.61 41.07 -13.19
C HIS A 315 -14.14 42.39 -13.79
N GLY A 316 -14.42 42.60 -15.08
CA GLY A 316 -14.31 43.88 -15.76
C GLY A 316 -15.37 44.85 -15.24
N GLY A 317 -15.27 45.20 -13.96
CA GLY A 317 -16.16 46.12 -13.27
C GLY A 317 -16.04 47.50 -13.89
N LYS A 318 -16.99 47.82 -14.77
CA LYS A 318 -17.13 49.16 -15.36
C LYS A 318 -17.08 50.22 -14.25
N TRP A 319 -16.41 51.34 -14.52
CA TRP A 319 -16.41 52.51 -13.65
C TRP A 319 -17.82 53.10 -13.52
N GLY A 320 -18.61 52.56 -12.59
CA GLY A 320 -19.95 53.01 -12.26
C GLY A 320 -19.89 54.26 -11.38
N ILE A 321 -19.90 55.43 -12.02
CA ILE A 321 -19.90 56.72 -11.32
C ILE A 321 -21.17 56.84 -10.45
N LYS A 322 -20.99 56.84 -9.14
CA LYS A 322 -21.96 57.40 -8.17
C LYS A 322 -21.30 58.52 -7.38
N MET A 323 -21.59 59.75 -7.80
CA MET A 323 -21.31 60.95 -7.00
C MET A 323 -22.09 60.87 -5.68
N GLY A 324 -21.42 61.12 -4.55
CA GLY A 324 -21.97 60.89 -3.21
C GLY A 324 -21.27 61.68 -2.11
N THR A 325 -20.96 62.95 -2.39
CA THR A 325 -20.55 64.03 -1.46
C THR A 325 -20.28 63.69 0.02
N ARG A 326 -19.00 63.75 0.45
CA ARG A 326 -18.47 64.84 1.31
C ARG A 326 -16.96 64.73 1.61
N SER A 327 -16.37 65.89 1.92
CA SER A 327 -15.10 66.14 2.63
C SER A 327 -13.86 65.28 2.32
N PHE A 328 -12.94 65.85 1.53
CA PHE A 328 -11.50 65.56 1.62
C PHE A 328 -10.97 66.04 2.99
N GLU A 329 -10.54 65.14 3.89
CA GLU A 329 -9.48 65.51 4.87
C GLU A 329 -8.68 64.36 5.53
N GLU A 330 -8.81 63.09 5.10
CA GLU A 330 -8.19 61.96 5.84
C GLU A 330 -7.24 61.04 5.04
N PHE A 331 -6.78 61.44 3.85
CA PHE A 331 -5.84 60.64 3.04
C PHE A 331 -4.37 61.10 3.07
N GLY A 332 -4.03 62.13 3.87
CA GLY A 332 -2.71 62.79 3.83
C GLY A 332 -1.58 62.12 4.62
N ASN A 333 -1.88 61.24 5.60
CA ASN A 333 -0.91 60.82 6.62
C ASN A 333 -0.39 59.37 6.52
N SER A 334 -1.04 58.46 5.78
CA SER A 334 -0.55 57.08 5.68
C SER A 334 0.72 56.92 4.83
N LEU A 335 0.96 57.80 3.85
CA LEU A 335 2.06 57.65 2.88
C LEU A 335 3.44 58.09 3.41
N ARG A 336 3.51 58.90 4.49
CA ARG A 336 4.81 59.34 5.06
C ARG A 336 5.44 58.34 6.03
N GLY A 337 4.74 57.25 6.39
CA GLY A 337 5.24 56.22 7.30
C GLY A 337 6.17 55.19 6.64
N ARG A 338 5.89 54.76 5.41
CA ARG A 338 6.59 53.62 4.78
C ARG A 338 7.96 53.97 4.20
N GLU A 339 8.22 55.24 3.89
CA GLU A 339 9.47 55.66 3.23
C GLU A 339 10.68 55.82 4.19
N ARG A 340 10.44 55.95 5.49
CA ARG A 340 11.51 56.08 6.50
C ARG A 340 12.15 54.76 6.94
N ARG A 341 11.57 53.59 6.65
CA ARG A 341 12.21 52.27 6.94
C ARG A 341 13.14 51.79 5.82
N ARG A 342 12.86 52.08 4.53
CA ARG A 342 13.71 51.66 3.40
C ARG A 342 15.08 52.38 3.28
N ARG A 343 15.32 53.45 4.05
CA ARG A 343 16.63 54.15 4.11
C ARG A 343 17.52 53.79 5.32
N ARG A 344 17.19 52.74 6.09
CA ARG A 344 18.05 52.17 7.15
C ARG A 344 18.28 50.68 6.93
N ILE A 345 19.05 50.35 5.89
CA ILE A 345 19.72 49.05 5.67
C ILE A 345 20.83 49.20 4.60
N SER A 346 20.60 50.04 3.58
CA SER A 346 21.54 50.34 2.48
C SER A 346 22.79 51.16 2.86
N HIS A 347 23.21 51.16 4.13
CA HIS A 347 24.44 51.83 4.61
C HIS A 347 25.09 51.05 5.77
N LYS A 348 25.24 49.72 5.60
CA LYS A 348 26.10 48.92 6.49
C LYS A 348 26.87 47.78 5.81
N ILE A 349 26.93 47.77 4.48
CA ILE A 349 27.79 46.88 3.67
C ILE A 349 28.58 47.75 2.68
N ASP A 350 29.39 48.66 3.23
CA ASP A 350 30.30 49.54 2.49
C ASP A 350 31.48 49.98 3.40
N SER A 351 31.88 49.12 4.34
CA SER A 351 32.86 49.45 5.38
C SER A 351 33.67 48.24 5.89
N ILE A 352 33.90 47.22 5.03
CA ILE A 352 34.97 46.23 5.21
C ILE A 352 35.73 46.08 3.88
N LEU A 353 36.24 47.19 3.36
CA LEU A 353 37.24 47.24 2.29
C LEU A 353 37.98 48.59 2.40
N THR A 354 39.26 48.61 2.01
CA THR A 354 40.13 49.80 2.01
C THR A 354 40.47 50.41 3.38
N PHE A 355 41.06 49.61 4.30
CA PHE A 355 41.79 50.15 5.45
C PHE A 355 43.21 50.55 5.04
N VAL A 356 43.36 51.64 4.27
CA VAL A 356 44.67 52.20 3.88
C VAL A 356 44.63 53.73 3.83
N PHE A 357 45.69 54.39 4.32
CA PHE A 357 45.97 55.84 4.27
C PHE A 357 45.03 56.82 5.00
N SER A 358 45.27 56.94 6.31
CA SER A 358 45.79 58.16 6.99
C SER A 358 45.15 59.56 6.88
N TYR A 359 45.19 60.21 8.07
CA TYR A 359 45.44 61.64 8.35
C TYR A 359 44.29 62.70 8.39
N ARG A 360 43.97 63.07 9.66
CA ARG A 360 43.94 64.44 10.26
C ARG A 360 42.72 65.39 10.08
N CYS A 361 42.28 65.89 11.25
CA CYS A 361 41.60 67.18 11.54
C CYS A 361 40.18 67.41 10.97
N GLY A 362 39.26 68.13 11.65
CA GLY A 362 39.25 68.67 13.03
C GLY A 362 38.23 69.82 13.21
N PHE A 363 37.81 70.12 14.47
CA PHE A 363 36.97 71.28 14.91
C PHE A 363 35.47 71.30 14.43
N CYS A 364 34.47 71.90 15.12
CA CYS A 364 34.24 72.22 16.56
C CYS A 364 32.76 72.70 16.82
N MET A 365 32.35 72.91 18.10
CA MET A 365 31.19 73.71 18.63
C MET A 365 29.73 73.26 18.24
N ILE A 366 28.69 73.04 19.09
CA ILE A 366 28.30 73.37 20.50
C ILE A 366 27.91 74.86 20.73
N PRO A 367 26.83 75.27 21.47
CA PRO A 367 25.51 74.67 21.85
C PRO A 367 24.28 75.63 21.69
N LEU A 368 23.08 75.22 22.17
CA LEU A 368 21.99 76.00 22.90
C LEU A 368 20.55 75.54 22.53
N ALA A 369 19.49 75.90 23.30
CA ALA A 369 19.00 75.28 24.56
C ALA A 369 17.60 75.86 24.96
N PHE A 370 17.02 75.39 26.08
CA PHE A 370 15.97 76.00 26.95
C PHE A 370 14.43 75.80 26.75
N LEU A 371 13.85 75.14 27.77
CA LEU A 371 12.56 75.32 28.51
C LEU A 371 11.15 75.34 27.85
N GLY A 372 10.20 74.66 28.53
CA GLY A 372 8.73 74.75 28.39
C GLY A 372 8.05 73.87 29.49
N GLN A 373 6.97 74.30 30.18
CA GLN A 373 6.41 73.55 31.35
C GLN A 373 4.96 73.91 31.75
N ARG A 374 4.27 73.00 32.49
CA ARG A 374 3.06 73.20 33.35
C ARG A 374 1.70 73.53 32.66
N SER A 375 0.49 73.37 33.27
CA SER A 375 -0.05 72.44 34.30
C SER A 375 -1.60 72.56 34.50
N SER A 376 -2.26 71.44 34.89
CA SER A 376 -3.38 71.28 35.88
C SER A 376 -4.83 71.87 35.74
N ALA A 377 -5.80 71.06 36.25
CA ALA A 377 -7.10 71.39 36.91
C ALA A 377 -8.35 71.80 36.06
N ALA A 378 -9.63 71.69 36.51
CA ALA A 378 -10.32 70.75 37.44
C ALA A 378 -11.89 70.95 37.45
N ALA A 379 -12.66 69.87 37.74
CA ALA A 379 -14.02 69.73 38.35
C ALA A 379 -15.23 70.67 38.02
N TYR A 380 -16.44 70.09 37.80
CA TYR A 380 -17.68 70.25 38.63
C TYR A 380 -18.92 69.44 38.12
N CYS A 381 -19.94 69.25 38.98
CA CYS A 381 -21.32 68.70 38.70
C CYS A 381 -22.37 69.55 39.46
N PRO A 382 -23.66 69.66 39.03
CA PRO A 382 -24.75 68.80 39.58
C PRO A 382 -26.02 68.62 38.67
N GLY A 383 -27.09 67.95 39.15
CA GLY A 383 -28.47 68.11 38.60
C GLY A 383 -29.42 66.89 38.58
N ASP A 384 -30.22 66.69 39.64
CA ASP A 384 -31.11 65.55 39.93
C ASP A 384 -32.44 65.39 39.11
N CYS A 385 -33.15 64.27 39.40
CA CYS A 385 -34.63 64.08 39.41
C CYS A 385 -35.40 63.68 38.12
N VAL A 386 -36.47 62.81 38.12
CA VAL A 386 -37.00 61.88 39.17
C VAL A 386 -38.05 60.85 38.61
N LEU A 387 -38.23 59.68 39.29
CA LEU A 387 -39.33 58.65 39.17
C LEU A 387 -39.54 57.92 37.80
N ASN A 388 -40.06 56.68 37.64
CA ASN A 388 -40.31 55.43 38.44
C ASN A 388 -40.81 54.33 37.43
N ARG A 389 -40.82 52.98 37.56
CA ARG A 389 -40.49 51.90 38.53
C ARG A 389 -39.54 50.88 37.82
N GLY A 390 -39.25 49.60 38.14
CA GLY A 390 -39.81 48.52 38.99
C GLY A 390 -40.82 47.61 38.25
N ILE A 391 -40.88 46.27 38.39
CA ILE A 391 -40.28 45.33 39.38
C ILE A 391 -39.89 43.99 38.65
N VAL A 392 -38.66 43.42 38.78
CA VAL A 392 -38.17 42.26 39.62
C VAL A 392 -39.11 41.00 39.60
N ILE A 393 -38.77 39.70 39.66
CA ILE A 393 -37.74 38.81 40.30
C ILE A 393 -37.59 37.54 39.38
N SER A 394 -36.47 36.82 39.12
CA SER A 394 -35.23 36.31 39.77
C SER A 394 -35.27 34.85 40.35
N LYS A 395 -34.13 34.13 40.27
CA LYS A 395 -33.71 32.85 40.95
C LYS A 395 -34.21 31.45 40.49
N ALA A 396 -33.33 30.77 39.73
CA ALA A 396 -32.43 29.67 40.17
C ALA A 396 -32.89 28.30 40.76
N ARG A 397 -32.23 27.24 40.25
CA ARG A 397 -31.85 25.91 40.85
C ARG A 397 -32.92 24.88 41.29
N SER A 398 -32.80 23.67 40.73
CA SER A 398 -32.63 22.41 41.50
C SER A 398 -32.09 21.25 40.63
N ARG A 399 -31.65 20.15 41.26
CA ARG A 399 -31.32 18.84 40.66
C ARG A 399 -32.39 17.81 41.08
N CYS A 400 -32.58 16.73 40.33
CA CYS A 400 -32.26 15.34 40.75
C CYS A 400 -32.84 14.25 39.82
N ASP A 401 -32.18 13.09 39.89
CA ASP A 401 -32.53 11.70 39.54
C ASP A 401 -34.06 11.35 39.45
N ARG A 402 -34.53 10.25 38.81
CA ARG A 402 -33.96 8.88 38.83
C ARG A 402 -34.68 7.89 37.86
N ASN A 403 -33.98 6.81 37.48
CA ASN A 403 -34.43 5.45 37.09
C ASN A 403 -35.58 5.17 36.08
N SER A 404 -35.18 4.58 34.94
CA SER A 404 -35.62 3.27 34.37
C SER A 404 -37.06 2.72 34.53
N ILE A 405 -37.64 2.24 33.41
CA ILE A 405 -38.03 0.82 33.19
C ILE A 405 -38.33 0.59 31.69
N SER A 406 -38.27 -0.66 31.23
CA SER A 406 -38.44 -1.09 29.83
C SER A 406 -39.90 -1.45 29.48
N PHE A 407 -40.22 -1.51 28.18
CA PHE A 407 -41.09 -2.54 27.61
C PHE A 407 -40.86 -2.71 26.09
N SER A 408 -41.22 -3.87 25.54
CA SER A 408 -41.05 -4.26 24.14
C SER A 408 -42.38 -4.37 23.38
N SER A 409 -42.35 -4.32 22.05
CA SER A 409 -43.32 -5.00 21.17
C SER A 409 -42.87 -5.00 19.70
N HIS A 410 -43.34 -5.97 18.91
CA HIS A 410 -43.08 -6.07 17.48
C HIS A 410 -43.82 -5.01 16.66
N ARG A 411 -43.38 -4.78 15.42
CA ARG A 411 -44.26 -4.26 14.36
C ARG A 411 -44.01 -4.88 12.99
N GLU A 412 -44.65 -6.03 12.75
CA GLU A 412 -44.88 -6.55 11.40
C GLU A 412 -45.75 -5.55 10.60
N LYS A 413 -45.44 -5.35 9.32
CA LYS A 413 -46.38 -4.74 8.35
C LYS A 413 -46.27 -5.40 6.99
N ARG A 414 -47.37 -6.03 6.56
CA ARG A 414 -47.55 -6.57 5.21
C ARG A 414 -47.85 -5.49 4.16
N ARG A 415 -47.69 -5.89 2.90
CA ARG A 415 -48.02 -5.16 1.67
C ARG A 415 -49.44 -4.57 1.65
N ARG A 416 -49.63 -3.53 0.82
CA ARG A 416 -50.79 -3.40 -0.06
C ARG A 416 -50.32 -3.28 -1.51
N SER A 417 -51.18 -3.62 -2.46
CA SER A 417 -50.90 -3.60 -3.88
C SER A 417 -52.19 -3.39 -4.66
N ASP A 418 -52.19 -2.42 -5.55
CA ASP A 418 -53.24 -2.17 -6.54
C ASP A 418 -52.51 -1.80 -7.87
N CYS A 419 -52.85 -2.22 -9.09
CA CYS A 419 -53.44 -3.44 -9.67
C CYS A 419 -54.21 -3.03 -10.95
N VAL A 420 -53.50 -3.01 -12.10
CA VAL A 420 -54.04 -2.93 -13.47
C VAL A 420 -53.06 -3.77 -14.33
N ILE A 421 -53.34 -4.96 -14.92
CA ILE A 421 -54.45 -5.47 -15.76
C ILE A 421 -54.33 -4.90 -17.20
N LEU A 422 -54.17 -5.64 -18.32
CA LEU A 422 -54.59 -6.98 -18.79
C LEU A 422 -53.54 -7.64 -19.76
N LEU A 423 -53.79 -8.92 -20.12
CA LEU A 423 -53.22 -9.84 -21.16
C LEU A 423 -52.12 -9.35 -22.16
N SER A 424 -51.10 -10.12 -22.59
CA SER A 424 -50.90 -11.57 -22.84
C SER A 424 -51.37 -12.12 -24.22
N ALA A 425 -50.41 -12.52 -25.06
CA ALA A 425 -50.53 -13.50 -26.16
C ALA A 425 -49.12 -14.02 -26.57
N LYS A 426 -49.04 -15.11 -27.35
CA LYS A 426 -47.77 -15.83 -27.68
C LYS A 426 -47.87 -16.59 -29.01
N MET A 427 -46.72 -16.83 -29.66
CA MET A 427 -46.41 -17.76 -30.78
C MET A 427 -46.60 -17.27 -32.23
N ALA A 428 -45.56 -17.56 -33.04
CA ALA A 428 -45.53 -17.95 -34.48
C ALA A 428 -46.18 -17.03 -35.56
N ASP A 429 -45.81 -17.05 -36.85
CA ASP A 429 -44.82 -17.89 -37.57
C ASP A 429 -44.23 -17.20 -38.84
N GLU A 430 -43.25 -17.88 -39.46
CA GLU A 430 -42.80 -17.90 -40.87
C GLU A 430 -42.76 -16.67 -41.83
N SER A 431 -41.69 -16.68 -42.65
CA SER A 431 -41.51 -16.06 -43.99
C SER A 431 -41.31 -14.53 -44.09
N GLY A 432 -40.52 -14.01 -45.05
CA GLY A 432 -39.53 -14.68 -45.92
C GLY A 432 -39.20 -13.92 -47.21
N ARG A 433 -37.90 -13.87 -47.58
CA ARG A 433 -37.33 -13.21 -48.80
C ARG A 433 -37.38 -11.65 -48.76
N ASP A 434 -36.54 -10.89 -49.47
CA ASP A 434 -35.71 -11.21 -50.66
C ASP A 434 -34.18 -11.18 -50.50
N LEU A 435 -33.52 -11.98 -51.34
CA LEU A 435 -32.11 -11.89 -51.71
C LEU A 435 -31.92 -12.38 -53.16
N MET A 436 -31.48 -11.49 -54.06
CA MET A 436 -31.11 -11.77 -55.45
C MET A 436 -30.06 -10.74 -55.90
N MET A 437 -29.07 -11.03 -56.78
CA MET A 437 -28.73 -12.29 -57.44
C MET A 437 -27.20 -12.40 -57.73
N PHE A 438 -26.79 -13.58 -58.22
CA PHE A 438 -25.52 -14.01 -58.84
C PHE A 438 -24.75 -12.95 -59.68
N THR A 439 -23.44 -13.06 -59.95
CA THR A 439 -22.68 -14.15 -60.62
C THR A 439 -21.19 -14.21 -60.17
N SER A 440 -20.36 -15.23 -60.41
CA SER A 440 -20.44 -16.58 -61.03
C SER A 440 -19.21 -17.40 -60.57
N GLY A 441 -19.24 -18.74 -60.63
CA GLY A 441 -18.13 -19.59 -60.15
C GLY A 441 -17.46 -20.47 -61.21
N ALA A 442 -16.13 -20.61 -61.11
CA ALA A 442 -15.26 -21.63 -61.69
C ALA A 442 -13.86 -21.48 -61.04
N SER A 443 -12.97 -22.44 -60.80
CA SER A 443 -12.91 -23.91 -60.75
C SER A 443 -11.39 -24.25 -60.63
N VAL A 444 -11.00 -25.50 -60.32
CA VAL A 444 -9.63 -26.07 -60.43
C VAL A 444 -8.58 -25.81 -59.31
N ARG A 445 -8.28 -26.92 -58.61
CA ARG A 445 -6.98 -27.46 -58.09
C ARG A 445 -5.79 -26.54 -57.70
N LEU A 446 -5.27 -26.80 -56.49
CA LEU A 446 -3.84 -26.98 -56.12
C LEU A 446 -2.76 -26.23 -56.93
N ASN A 447 -2.19 -25.14 -56.39
CA ASN A 447 -0.86 -25.23 -55.74
C ASN A 447 -0.35 -23.92 -55.07
N ALA A 448 0.57 -24.13 -54.13
CA ALA A 448 1.55 -23.23 -53.49
C ALA A 448 1.57 -21.71 -53.75
N LEU A 449 1.64 -20.94 -52.64
CA LEU A 449 2.83 -20.15 -52.21
C LEU A 449 2.47 -19.42 -50.90
N LEU A 450 2.75 -19.96 -49.71
CA LEU A 450 4.08 -19.89 -49.07
C LEU A 450 4.90 -18.66 -49.49
N SER A 451 4.71 -17.55 -48.76
CA SER A 451 5.62 -16.40 -48.84
C SER A 451 7.07 -16.83 -48.55
N LEU A 452 8.00 -16.44 -49.43
CA LEU A 452 9.43 -16.68 -49.27
C LEU A 452 9.97 -16.12 -47.94
N TYR A 453 9.36 -15.06 -47.39
CA TYR A 453 9.71 -14.56 -46.06
C TYR A 453 9.37 -15.56 -44.96
N ALA A 454 8.19 -16.18 -45.00
CA ALA A 454 7.77 -17.18 -44.00
C ALA A 454 8.68 -18.43 -44.04
N VAL A 455 8.97 -18.94 -45.25
CA VAL A 455 9.88 -20.08 -45.44
C VAL A 455 11.30 -19.72 -45.00
N SER A 456 11.83 -18.54 -45.37
CA SER A 456 13.18 -18.14 -44.97
C SER A 456 13.30 -17.91 -43.46
N SER A 457 12.28 -17.38 -42.80
CA SER A 457 12.25 -17.22 -41.33
C SER A 457 12.22 -18.58 -40.63
N LEU A 458 11.39 -19.51 -41.10
CA LEU A 458 11.35 -20.88 -40.56
C LEU A 458 12.69 -21.61 -40.77
N TRP A 459 13.31 -21.45 -41.94
CA TRP A 459 14.60 -22.09 -42.26
C TRP A 459 15.76 -21.48 -41.47
N ARG A 460 15.76 -20.15 -41.22
CA ARG A 460 16.68 -19.49 -40.27
C ARG A 460 16.51 -20.02 -38.85
N LEU A 461 15.27 -20.22 -38.41
CA LEU A 461 14.97 -20.74 -37.06
C LEU A 461 15.49 -22.18 -36.88
N ILE A 462 15.21 -23.05 -37.86
CA ILE A 462 15.70 -24.44 -37.91
C ILE A 462 17.24 -24.47 -37.95
N SER A 463 17.85 -23.62 -38.80
CA SER A 463 19.32 -23.52 -38.90
C SER A 463 19.96 -23.06 -37.59
N ALA A 464 19.37 -22.08 -36.90
CA ALA A 464 19.85 -21.61 -35.60
C ALA A 464 19.81 -22.71 -34.53
N VAL A 465 18.74 -23.50 -34.48
CA VAL A 465 18.64 -24.66 -33.58
C VAL A 465 19.71 -25.70 -33.90
N PHE A 466 19.96 -26.01 -35.18
CA PHE A 466 21.03 -26.93 -35.58
C PHE A 466 22.44 -26.42 -35.20
N PHE A 467 22.71 -25.12 -35.32
CA PHE A 467 23.99 -24.55 -34.89
C PHE A 467 24.21 -24.62 -33.37
N VAL A 468 23.18 -24.39 -32.56
CA VAL A 468 23.25 -24.53 -31.09
C VAL A 468 23.51 -25.98 -30.68
N ILE A 469 22.95 -26.95 -31.39
CA ILE A 469 23.16 -28.40 -31.14
C ILE A 469 24.54 -28.88 -31.61
N ARG A 470 25.17 -28.20 -32.58
CA ARG A 470 26.47 -28.57 -33.18
C ARG A 470 27.71 -27.98 -32.48
N LEU A 471 27.57 -27.15 -31.44
CA LEU A 471 28.70 -26.65 -30.66
C LEU A 471 29.33 -27.78 -29.80
N PRO A 472 30.58 -28.21 -30.07
CA PRO A 472 31.19 -29.29 -29.31
C PRO A 472 31.59 -28.80 -27.91
N PHE A 473 31.18 -29.54 -26.87
CA PHE A 473 31.66 -29.33 -25.51
C PHE A 473 33.18 -29.55 -25.44
N ARG A 474 33.96 -28.45 -25.50
CA ARG A 474 35.40 -28.47 -25.18
C ARG A 474 35.59 -28.78 -23.69
N ARG A 475 35.64 -30.07 -23.34
CA ARG A 475 36.22 -30.54 -22.08
C ARG A 475 37.62 -29.95 -21.94
N ARG A 476 37.83 -29.06 -20.96
CA ARG A 476 39.18 -28.72 -20.50
C ARG A 476 39.72 -29.94 -19.76
N TYR A 477 40.64 -30.66 -20.40
CA TYR A 477 41.56 -31.52 -19.67
C TYR A 477 42.38 -30.66 -18.71
N VAL A 478 42.49 -31.10 -17.46
CA VAL A 478 43.57 -30.70 -16.56
C VAL A 478 44.62 -31.79 -16.66
N ALA A 479 45.86 -31.43 -17.00
CA ALA A 479 46.93 -32.39 -17.15
C ALA A 479 47.37 -32.96 -15.79
N ALA A 480 47.66 -34.26 -15.75
CA ALA A 480 48.42 -34.85 -14.65
C ALA A 480 49.92 -34.68 -14.96
N GLY A 481 50.68 -34.24 -13.96
CA GLY A 481 52.15 -34.29 -13.91
C GLY A 481 52.53 -34.97 -12.58
N ALA A 482 53.51 -35.86 -12.61
CA ALA A 482 53.67 -36.89 -11.57
C ALA A 482 54.84 -36.65 -10.60
N SER A 483 54.74 -37.26 -9.42
CA SER A 483 55.86 -37.68 -8.59
C SER A 483 55.46 -38.96 -7.83
N HIS A 484 56.39 -39.92 -7.75
CA HIS A 484 56.20 -41.24 -7.12
C HIS A 484 56.25 -41.19 -5.58
N ASP A 485 55.73 -42.26 -4.95
CA ASP A 485 56.15 -43.01 -3.73
C ASP A 485 56.74 -42.26 -2.50
N SER A 486 56.67 -42.78 -1.27
CA SER A 486 56.41 -44.15 -0.78
C SER A 486 55.57 -44.16 0.51
N ALA A 487 55.36 -45.35 1.11
CA ALA A 487 54.55 -45.53 2.31
C ALA A 487 55.39 -45.87 3.56
N GLU A 488 54.94 -45.44 4.75
CA GLU A 488 55.22 -46.17 5.99
C GLU A 488 54.17 -45.94 7.12
N LYS A 489 54.46 -46.41 8.34
CA LYS A 489 53.47 -46.83 9.37
C LYS A 489 53.35 -45.90 10.59
N CYS A 490 52.21 -46.05 11.29
CA CYS A 490 51.99 -45.95 12.75
C CYS A 490 52.48 -44.73 13.54
N GLY A 491 51.57 -44.14 14.33
CA GLY A 491 51.89 -43.21 15.43
C GLY A 491 50.62 -42.79 16.18
N ALA A 492 50.72 -42.46 17.46
CA ALA A 492 49.59 -42.04 18.30
C ALA A 492 49.99 -40.93 19.29
N LYS A 493 48.96 -40.27 19.86
CA LYS A 493 48.96 -39.20 20.89
C LYS A 493 49.15 -37.75 20.43
N GLU A 494 48.31 -36.88 21.03
CA GLU A 494 48.58 -35.63 21.76
C GLU A 494 49.75 -34.72 21.29
N ASP A 495 49.65 -33.38 21.21
CA ASP A 495 48.69 -32.43 21.81
C ASP A 495 48.58 -31.10 20.99
N ARG A 496 47.59 -30.25 21.34
CA ARG A 496 47.46 -28.78 21.11
C ARG A 496 47.68 -28.14 19.72
N SER A 497 46.62 -27.45 19.29
CA SER A 497 46.64 -26.07 18.78
C SER A 497 47.56 -25.69 17.60
N PHE A 498 47.01 -25.68 16.38
CA PHE A 498 47.40 -24.66 15.39
C PHE A 498 46.24 -24.17 14.53
N SER A 499 46.29 -22.90 14.11
CA SER A 499 45.27 -22.25 13.29
C SER A 499 45.34 -22.72 11.84
N SER A 500 44.20 -23.10 11.25
CA SER A 500 44.08 -23.30 9.80
C SER A 500 42.81 -22.67 9.24
N ARG A 501 42.96 -21.92 8.15
CA ARG A 501 41.86 -21.20 7.50
C ARG A 501 40.95 -22.17 6.75
N MET A 502 39.84 -22.55 7.37
CA MET A 502 38.80 -23.38 6.74
C MET A 502 38.31 -22.72 5.45
N ARG A 503 38.47 -23.41 4.31
CA ARG A 503 38.00 -22.92 3.00
C ARG A 503 36.46 -22.92 2.96
N ILE A 504 35.86 -21.78 3.25
CA ILE A 504 34.42 -21.56 3.07
C ILE A 504 34.05 -21.88 1.61
N ARG A 505 33.20 -22.90 1.40
CA ARG A 505 32.58 -23.15 0.09
C ARG A 505 31.79 -21.90 -0.30
N LYS A 506 32.03 -21.36 -1.50
CA LYS A 506 31.20 -20.27 -2.05
C LYS A 506 29.77 -20.77 -2.22
N VAL A 507 28.90 -20.41 -1.27
CA VAL A 507 27.44 -20.59 -1.40
C VAL A 507 26.98 -19.84 -2.64
N SER A 508 26.10 -20.46 -3.43
CA SER A 508 25.54 -19.81 -4.61
C SER A 508 24.70 -18.61 -4.19
N ARG A 509 24.84 -17.46 -4.87
CA ARG A 509 23.97 -16.28 -4.64
C ARG A 509 22.48 -16.65 -4.68
N LYS A 510 22.09 -17.66 -5.48
CA LYS A 510 20.70 -18.14 -5.56
C LYS A 510 20.23 -18.89 -4.30
N THR A 511 21.12 -19.62 -3.62
CA THR A 511 20.80 -20.29 -2.36
C THR A 511 20.58 -19.24 -1.28
N ALA A 512 21.54 -18.32 -1.11
CA ALA A 512 21.46 -17.26 -0.09
C ALA A 512 20.23 -16.32 -0.22
N VAL A 513 19.62 -16.21 -1.42
CA VAL A 513 18.34 -15.50 -1.60
C VAL A 513 17.15 -16.33 -1.13
N ILE A 514 17.13 -17.65 -1.39
CA ILE A 514 16.11 -18.57 -0.87
C ILE A 514 16.20 -18.66 0.66
N ASP A 515 17.42 -18.76 1.20
CA ASP A 515 17.66 -18.84 2.64
C ASP A 515 17.13 -17.58 3.37
N LYS A 516 17.28 -16.40 2.74
CA LYS A 516 16.72 -15.12 3.23
C LYS A 516 15.18 -15.05 3.12
N ASP A 517 14.60 -15.45 1.99
CA ASP A 517 13.15 -15.54 1.77
C ASP A 517 12.48 -16.45 2.82
N VAL A 518 13.04 -17.64 3.01
CA VAL A 518 12.63 -18.60 4.05
C VAL A 518 12.72 -18.00 5.45
N ALA A 519 13.83 -17.34 5.79
CA ALA A 519 14.02 -16.72 7.10
C ALA A 519 13.02 -15.58 7.36
N ALA A 520 12.77 -14.71 6.37
CA ALA A 520 11.82 -13.61 6.48
C ALA A 520 10.37 -14.11 6.64
N ARG A 521 9.93 -15.07 5.82
CA ARG A 521 8.61 -15.68 5.96
C ARG A 521 8.44 -16.41 7.28
N ARG A 522 9.47 -17.12 7.75
CA ARG A 522 9.46 -17.80 9.06
C ARG A 522 9.36 -16.82 10.22
N ALA A 523 10.15 -15.74 10.20
CA ALA A 523 10.09 -14.69 11.20
C ALA A 523 8.67 -14.10 11.29
N LEU A 524 8.06 -13.77 10.14
CA LEU A 524 6.70 -13.22 10.09
C LEU A 524 5.61 -14.21 10.55
N ALA A 525 5.74 -15.51 10.23
CA ALA A 525 4.81 -16.54 10.71
C ALA A 525 4.89 -16.72 12.24
N ILE A 526 6.10 -16.56 12.82
CA ILE A 526 6.33 -16.55 14.27
C ILE A 526 5.79 -15.25 14.91
N GLU A 527 6.10 -14.09 14.33
CA GLU A 527 5.64 -12.75 14.75
C GLU A 527 4.12 -12.71 14.95
N ARG A 528 3.35 -13.04 13.90
CA ARG A 528 1.88 -13.09 13.99
C ARG A 528 1.32 -14.11 14.97
N THR A 529 2.09 -15.14 15.31
CA THR A 529 1.69 -16.12 16.33
C THR A 529 1.89 -15.59 17.75
N ALA A 530 2.78 -14.61 17.93
CA ALA A 530 3.00 -13.91 19.20
C ALA A 530 2.08 -12.68 19.36
N GLU A 531 2.00 -11.80 18.37
CA GLU A 531 1.25 -10.52 18.42
C GLU A 531 -0.22 -10.71 18.87
N GLU A 532 -0.92 -11.69 18.29
CA GLU A 532 -2.32 -12.01 18.63
C GLU A 532 -2.53 -12.59 20.05
N THR A 533 -1.46 -12.83 20.80
CA THR A 533 -1.52 -13.23 22.21
C THR A 533 -1.66 -12.04 23.16
N GLU A 534 -1.27 -10.83 22.72
CA GLU A 534 -1.23 -9.63 23.58
C GLU A 534 -2.32 -8.60 23.23
N GLU A 535 -2.65 -8.40 21.93
CA GLU A 535 -3.66 -7.42 21.51
C GLU A 535 -5.07 -8.01 21.27
N LYS A 536 -5.83 -8.31 22.34
CA LYS A 536 -7.31 -8.25 22.36
C LYS A 536 -7.91 -8.46 23.76
N ASN A 537 -8.33 -7.37 24.41
CA ASN A 537 -9.09 -7.42 25.68
C ASN A 537 -10.55 -7.87 25.48
N ASP A 538 -10.75 -9.15 25.15
CA ASP A 538 -11.64 -10.07 25.89
C ASP A 538 -11.76 -11.43 25.15
N GLU A 539 -11.75 -11.44 23.82
CA GLU A 539 -11.80 -12.67 23.02
C GLU A 539 -10.57 -13.57 23.20
N ALA A 540 -9.38 -12.98 23.36
CA ALA A 540 -8.11 -13.69 23.53
C ALA A 540 -8.07 -14.58 24.79
N LYS A 541 -8.95 -14.35 25.77
CA LYS A 541 -9.09 -15.19 26.98
C LYS A 541 -9.63 -16.60 26.71
N THR A 542 -10.00 -16.93 25.46
CA THR A 542 -10.67 -18.19 25.10
C THR A 542 -9.77 -19.20 24.36
N THR A 543 -8.66 -18.77 23.76
CA THR A 543 -7.79 -19.59 22.92
C THR A 543 -6.32 -19.30 23.23
N LYS A 544 -5.53 -20.36 23.43
CA LYS A 544 -4.06 -20.30 23.51
C LYS A 544 -3.48 -20.70 22.16
N ARG A 545 -2.79 -19.78 21.48
CA ARG A 545 -2.09 -20.03 20.21
C ARG A 545 -0.61 -20.31 20.48
N ALA A 546 0.01 -21.18 19.69
CA ALA A 546 1.44 -21.47 19.77
C ALA A 546 1.97 -22.00 18.43
N TYR A 547 3.22 -21.70 18.08
CA TYR A 547 3.90 -22.29 16.92
C TYR A 547 4.83 -23.45 17.33
N SER A 548 5.16 -24.30 16.36
CA SER A 548 6.21 -25.31 16.47
C SER A 548 6.96 -25.44 15.15
N LEU A 549 8.22 -25.89 15.21
CA LEU A 549 9.03 -26.22 14.06
C LEU A 549 9.39 -27.70 14.14
N PHE A 550 9.25 -28.45 13.05
CA PHE A 550 9.72 -29.84 12.97
C PHE A 550 10.45 -30.11 11.66
N SER A 551 11.42 -31.03 11.69
CA SER A 551 12.16 -31.41 10.48
C SER A 551 11.40 -32.48 9.70
N SER A 552 11.27 -32.28 8.39
CA SER A 552 10.85 -33.31 7.44
C SER A 552 11.85 -34.47 7.42
N THR A 553 11.44 -35.62 6.88
CA THR A 553 12.33 -36.78 6.63
C THR A 553 13.49 -36.49 5.66
N ARG A 554 13.51 -35.30 5.05
CA ARG A 554 14.55 -34.83 4.12
C ARG A 554 15.46 -33.76 4.76
N GLY A 555 15.15 -33.31 5.97
CA GLY A 555 15.85 -32.22 6.67
C GLY A 555 15.30 -30.81 6.39
N ASP A 556 14.17 -30.67 5.69
CA ASP A 556 13.50 -29.37 5.54
C ASP A 556 12.80 -28.97 6.84
N THR A 557 12.92 -27.72 7.27
CA THR A 557 12.19 -27.17 8.41
C THR A 557 10.75 -26.86 8.01
N ILE A 558 9.79 -27.50 8.67
CA ILE A 558 8.36 -27.28 8.48
C ILE A 558 7.83 -26.44 9.65
N PHE A 559 7.19 -25.31 9.35
CA PHE A 559 6.45 -24.51 10.30
C PHE A 559 5.06 -25.11 10.51
N ALA A 560 4.65 -25.16 11.78
CA ALA A 560 3.32 -25.53 12.18
C ALA A 560 2.86 -24.64 13.35
N GLN A 561 1.55 -24.63 13.59
CA GLN A 561 0.95 -23.91 14.71
C GLN A 561 -0.23 -24.68 15.27
N SER A 562 -0.65 -24.28 16.46
CA SER A 562 -1.78 -24.87 17.18
C SER A 562 -2.60 -23.81 17.88
N TRP A 563 -3.88 -24.10 18.02
CA TRP A 563 -4.84 -23.34 18.79
C TRP A 563 -5.45 -24.32 19.80
N THR A 564 -5.31 -24.03 21.09
CA THR A 564 -5.85 -24.86 22.18
C THR A 564 -6.94 -24.09 22.91
N PRO A 565 -8.14 -24.67 23.14
CA PRO A 565 -9.18 -24.01 23.90
C PRO A 565 -8.71 -23.76 25.33
N ALA A 566 -8.83 -22.53 25.81
CA ALA A 566 -8.35 -22.14 27.14
C ALA A 566 -9.31 -22.58 28.26
N ASN A 567 -10.62 -22.56 27.98
CA ASN A 567 -11.69 -22.64 28.98
C ASN A 567 -12.63 -23.84 28.79
N LEU A 568 -12.31 -24.77 27.87
CA LEU A 568 -13.08 -25.98 27.59
C LEU A 568 -12.15 -27.20 27.56
N PRO A 569 -12.62 -28.38 28.00
CA PRO A 569 -11.86 -29.62 27.83
C PRO A 569 -11.73 -29.96 26.34
N VAL A 570 -10.55 -30.41 25.92
CA VAL A 570 -10.33 -30.89 24.55
C VAL A 570 -11.06 -32.22 24.37
N ARG A 571 -11.98 -32.27 23.40
CA ARG A 571 -12.79 -33.45 23.06
C ARG A 571 -12.30 -34.18 21.81
N GLY A 572 -11.57 -33.48 20.93
CA GLY A 572 -11.02 -34.01 19.69
C GLY A 572 -10.05 -33.04 19.02
N LEU A 573 -9.41 -33.50 17.96
CA LEU A 573 -8.34 -32.78 17.25
C LEU A 573 -8.78 -32.45 15.82
N VAL A 574 -8.39 -31.28 15.30
CA VAL A 574 -8.56 -30.95 13.88
C VAL A 574 -7.23 -30.49 13.29
N ILE A 575 -6.73 -31.18 12.26
CA ILE A 575 -5.54 -30.81 11.50
C ILE A 575 -5.98 -30.10 10.21
N ILE A 576 -5.68 -28.80 10.12
CA ILE A 576 -5.95 -27.94 8.97
C ILE A 576 -4.77 -28.00 7.99
N LEU A 577 -5.06 -28.24 6.71
CA LEU A 577 -4.10 -28.11 5.62
C LEU A 577 -4.63 -27.17 4.52
N HIS A 578 -3.86 -26.11 4.27
CA HIS A 578 -4.23 -24.97 3.43
C HIS A 578 -4.11 -25.23 1.92
N GLY A 579 -4.68 -24.33 1.11
CA GLY A 579 -4.61 -24.38 -0.35
C GLY A 579 -3.23 -24.08 -0.94
N LEU A 580 -3.12 -24.20 -2.26
CA LEU A 580 -1.92 -23.77 -3.00
C LEU A 580 -1.67 -22.27 -2.80
N ASN A 581 -0.40 -21.87 -2.70
CA ASN A 581 0.06 -20.49 -2.50
C ASN A 581 -0.37 -19.84 -1.17
N GLU A 582 -1.11 -20.52 -0.29
CA GLU A 582 -1.54 -20.00 1.02
C GLU A 582 -0.60 -20.41 2.17
N HIS A 583 -1.04 -20.21 3.41
CA HIS A 583 -0.45 -20.74 4.65
C HIS A 583 -1.55 -21.03 5.68
N SER A 584 -1.22 -21.78 6.73
CA SER A 584 -2.15 -22.21 7.79
C SER A 584 -2.69 -21.07 8.65
N GLY A 585 -1.96 -19.96 8.77
CA GLY A 585 -2.36 -18.81 9.59
C GLY A 585 -3.61 -18.08 9.09
N ARG A 586 -3.99 -18.24 7.82
CA ARG A 586 -5.25 -17.66 7.28
C ARG A 586 -6.51 -18.30 7.85
N TYR A 587 -6.40 -19.43 8.56
CA TYR A 587 -7.53 -20.21 9.06
C TYR A 587 -7.85 -19.91 10.55
N ASN A 588 -7.36 -18.79 11.07
CA ASN A 588 -7.46 -18.37 12.48
C ASN A 588 -8.91 -18.31 13.00
N ASP A 589 -9.81 -17.58 12.32
CA ASP A 589 -11.24 -17.49 12.66
C ASP A 589 -11.88 -18.88 12.82
N PHE A 590 -11.58 -19.78 11.87
CA PHE A 590 -12.12 -21.14 11.86
C PHE A 590 -11.54 -22.01 12.98
N ALA A 591 -10.24 -21.86 13.27
CA ALA A 591 -9.61 -22.51 14.42
C ALA A 591 -10.21 -22.02 15.76
N MET A 592 -10.52 -20.73 15.88
CA MET A 592 -11.22 -20.18 17.05
C MET A 592 -12.67 -20.69 17.17
N LYS A 593 -13.42 -20.77 16.05
CA LYS A 593 -14.78 -21.35 16.03
C LYS A 593 -14.77 -22.84 16.43
N LEU A 594 -13.73 -23.59 16.05
CA LEU A 594 -13.50 -24.97 16.46
C LEU A 594 -13.12 -25.09 17.95
N ASN A 595 -12.24 -24.22 18.46
CA ASN A 595 -11.89 -24.16 19.89
C ASN A 595 -13.10 -23.86 20.77
N ALA A 596 -13.99 -22.94 20.34
CA ALA A 596 -15.25 -22.66 21.02
C ALA A 596 -16.19 -23.89 21.10
N ASN A 597 -15.94 -24.93 20.31
CA ASN A 597 -16.64 -26.22 20.34
C ASN A 597 -15.81 -27.35 20.99
N GLY A 598 -14.70 -27.02 21.66
CA GLY A 598 -13.86 -27.97 22.40
C GLY A 598 -12.96 -28.86 21.53
N PHE A 599 -12.69 -28.49 20.28
CA PHE A 599 -11.59 -29.09 19.52
C PHE A 599 -10.27 -28.40 19.88
N LYS A 600 -9.15 -29.11 19.76
CA LYS A 600 -7.80 -28.53 19.69
C LYS A 600 -7.36 -28.57 18.24
N VAL A 601 -6.97 -27.43 17.70
CA VAL A 601 -6.69 -27.26 16.27
C VAL A 601 -5.18 -27.21 16.04
N TYR A 602 -4.74 -27.83 14.97
CA TYR A 602 -3.36 -27.85 14.50
C TYR A 602 -3.35 -27.43 13.03
N GLY A 603 -2.31 -26.71 12.59
CA GLY A 603 -2.16 -26.25 11.21
C GLY A 603 -0.70 -26.34 10.77
N MET A 604 -0.46 -26.84 9.55
CA MET A 604 0.88 -27.02 9.01
C MET A 604 1.05 -26.22 7.71
N ASP A 605 2.14 -25.48 7.62
CA ASP A 605 2.57 -24.84 6.37
C ASP A 605 3.37 -25.88 5.56
N TRP A 606 2.81 -26.42 4.49
CA TRP A 606 3.51 -27.47 3.74
C TRP A 606 4.62 -26.90 2.83
N ILE A 607 5.59 -27.74 2.46
CA ILE A 607 6.88 -27.32 1.87
C ILE A 607 6.74 -26.23 0.77
N GLY A 608 7.57 -25.18 0.88
CA GLY A 608 7.54 -24.01 -0.01
C GLY A 608 6.43 -22.99 0.29
N HIS A 609 5.71 -23.08 1.41
CA HIS A 609 4.63 -22.17 1.78
C HIS A 609 4.80 -21.59 3.19
N GLY A 610 4.16 -20.45 3.47
CA GLY A 610 4.15 -19.82 4.79
C GLY A 610 5.53 -19.75 5.46
N GLY A 611 5.61 -20.14 6.72
CA GLY A 611 6.86 -20.17 7.50
C GLY A 611 7.81 -21.34 7.19
N SER A 612 7.51 -22.21 6.21
CA SER A 612 8.29 -23.42 5.91
C SER A 612 9.43 -23.21 4.91
N ASP A 613 10.41 -24.12 4.97
CA ASP A 613 11.57 -24.16 4.08
C ASP A 613 11.19 -24.35 2.60
N GLY A 614 12.16 -24.08 1.73
CA GLY A 614 12.01 -24.17 0.29
C GLY A 614 11.60 -22.84 -0.35
N LEU A 615 11.89 -22.72 -1.65
CA LEU A 615 11.54 -21.57 -2.48
C LEU A 615 10.00 -21.39 -2.52
N HIS A 616 9.51 -20.19 -2.19
CA HIS A 616 8.08 -19.89 -2.07
C HIS A 616 7.26 -20.35 -3.31
N ALA A 617 6.19 -21.12 -3.09
CA ALA A 617 5.37 -21.83 -4.10
C ALA A 617 6.10 -22.80 -5.06
N TYR A 618 7.32 -23.24 -4.75
CA TYR A 618 8.02 -24.30 -5.49
C TYR A 618 7.94 -25.65 -4.78
N VAL A 619 7.25 -26.60 -5.41
CA VAL A 619 6.99 -27.92 -4.82
C VAL A 619 7.77 -28.97 -5.58
N HIS A 620 8.77 -29.59 -4.93
CA HIS A 620 9.56 -30.67 -5.56
C HIS A 620 8.71 -31.90 -5.88
N SER A 621 7.88 -32.33 -4.93
CA SER A 621 6.94 -33.45 -5.08
C SER A 621 5.77 -33.25 -4.13
N LEU A 622 4.52 -33.38 -4.58
CA LEU A 622 3.39 -33.35 -3.64
C LEU A 622 3.35 -34.59 -2.74
N ASP A 623 4.03 -35.68 -3.12
CA ASP A 623 4.19 -36.86 -2.27
C ASP A 623 5.14 -36.61 -1.09
N TYR A 624 5.94 -35.53 -1.13
CA TYR A 624 6.70 -35.06 0.03
C TYR A 624 5.77 -34.40 1.04
N ALA A 625 4.89 -33.48 0.60
CA ALA A 625 3.88 -32.87 1.47
C ALA A 625 2.90 -33.90 2.06
N VAL A 626 2.57 -34.97 1.32
CA VAL A 626 1.83 -36.13 1.85
C VAL A 626 2.61 -36.80 2.98
N ASN A 627 3.89 -37.12 2.79
CA ASN A 627 4.68 -37.79 3.83
C ASN A 627 4.94 -36.88 5.04
N ASP A 628 5.12 -35.58 4.85
CA ASP A 628 5.28 -34.60 5.93
C ASP A 628 4.00 -34.52 6.78
N LEU A 629 2.83 -34.52 6.14
CA LEU A 629 1.53 -34.61 6.83
C LEU A 629 1.41 -35.91 7.65
N LYS A 630 1.91 -37.05 7.13
CA LYS A 630 1.90 -38.32 7.89
C LYS A 630 2.73 -38.24 9.16
N THR A 631 3.95 -37.72 9.07
CA THR A 631 4.82 -37.48 10.23
C THR A 631 4.18 -36.50 11.22
N TYR A 632 3.58 -35.42 10.72
CA TYR A 632 2.92 -34.42 11.54
C TYR A 632 1.70 -34.99 12.29
N LEU A 633 0.85 -35.78 11.61
CA LEU A 633 -0.29 -36.49 12.21
C LEU A 633 0.17 -37.42 13.34
N ALA A 634 1.26 -38.19 13.12
CA ALA A 634 1.81 -39.09 14.14
C ALA A 634 2.32 -38.32 15.37
N ASN A 635 3.00 -37.20 15.17
CA ASN A 635 3.47 -36.32 16.26
C ASN A 635 2.28 -35.73 17.04
N VAL A 636 1.28 -35.19 16.34
CA VAL A 636 0.06 -34.63 16.95
C VAL A 636 -0.70 -35.67 17.77
N LEU A 637 -0.76 -36.94 17.32
CA LEU A 637 -1.43 -38.01 18.08
C LEU A 637 -0.60 -38.49 19.27
N ALA A 638 0.74 -38.47 19.19
CA ALA A 638 1.60 -38.75 20.34
C ALA A 638 1.51 -37.67 21.43
N GLU A 639 1.31 -36.40 21.05
CA GLU A 639 1.02 -35.30 21.98
C GLU A 639 -0.37 -35.38 22.65
N ASN A 640 -1.33 -36.06 22.01
CA ASN A 640 -2.75 -36.04 22.39
C ASN A 640 -3.37 -37.45 22.37
N PRO A 641 -2.89 -38.39 23.21
CA PRO A 641 -3.31 -39.79 23.16
C PRO A 641 -4.82 -39.96 23.41
N SER A 642 -5.42 -40.93 22.72
CA SER A 642 -6.82 -41.34 22.83
C SER A 642 -7.88 -40.31 22.42
N LEU A 643 -7.51 -39.15 21.88
CA LEU A 643 -8.48 -38.18 21.34
C LEU A 643 -8.82 -38.47 19.87
N PRO A 644 -10.10 -38.37 19.44
CA PRO A 644 -10.49 -38.53 18.05
C PRO A 644 -9.90 -37.41 17.19
N CYS A 645 -9.39 -37.75 16.01
CA CYS A 645 -8.66 -36.82 15.14
C CYS A 645 -9.32 -36.68 13.76
N PHE A 646 -9.49 -35.44 13.33
CA PHE A 646 -10.09 -35.09 12.04
C PHE A 646 -9.10 -34.29 11.19
N CYS A 647 -9.22 -34.38 9.88
CA CYS A 647 -8.47 -33.51 8.96
C CYS A 647 -9.42 -32.55 8.24
N PHE A 648 -9.03 -31.28 8.13
CA PHE A 648 -9.67 -30.29 7.28
C PHE A 648 -8.72 -29.94 6.13
N GLY A 649 -9.20 -30.02 4.89
CA GLY A 649 -8.38 -29.74 3.70
C GLY A 649 -9.06 -28.84 2.69
N HIS A 650 -8.51 -27.65 2.49
CA HIS A 650 -8.91 -26.76 1.40
C HIS A 650 -8.11 -27.07 0.12
N SER A 651 -8.77 -27.10 -1.05
CA SER A 651 -8.10 -27.08 -2.35
C SER A 651 -7.00 -28.15 -2.50
N THR A 652 -5.74 -27.76 -2.71
CA THR A 652 -4.60 -28.66 -2.81
C THR A 652 -4.28 -29.37 -1.48
N GLY A 653 -4.51 -28.73 -0.33
CA GLY A 653 -4.45 -29.39 0.99
C GLY A 653 -5.46 -30.54 1.10
N GLY A 654 -6.67 -30.35 0.57
CA GLY A 654 -7.66 -31.42 0.43
C GLY A 654 -7.17 -32.60 -0.41
N ALA A 655 -6.43 -32.35 -1.50
CA ALA A 655 -5.83 -33.41 -2.31
C ALA A 655 -4.68 -34.15 -1.60
N ILE A 656 -3.86 -33.43 -0.82
CA ILE A 656 -2.79 -34.01 0.00
C ILE A 656 -3.38 -34.93 1.08
N ILE A 657 -4.39 -34.47 1.83
CA ILE A 657 -5.10 -35.29 2.84
C ILE A 657 -5.76 -36.51 2.19
N LEU A 658 -6.48 -36.34 1.08
CA LEU A 658 -7.10 -37.46 0.34
C LEU A 658 -6.07 -38.50 -0.12
N LYS A 659 -4.83 -38.08 -0.46
CA LYS A 659 -3.76 -39.03 -0.80
C LYS A 659 -3.13 -39.68 0.45
N ALA A 660 -3.08 -38.98 1.58
CA ALA A 660 -2.58 -39.54 2.83
C ALA A 660 -3.50 -40.65 3.38
N VAL A 661 -4.83 -40.45 3.39
CA VAL A 661 -5.83 -41.42 3.90
C VAL A 661 -6.12 -42.60 2.95
N LEU A 662 -5.40 -42.68 1.81
CA LEU A 662 -5.33 -43.90 0.98
C LEU A 662 -4.30 -44.91 1.51
N ASP A 663 -3.48 -44.50 2.48
CA ASP A 663 -2.64 -45.38 3.29
C ASP A 663 -3.47 -45.97 4.44
N LEU A 664 -3.30 -47.26 4.72
CA LEU A 664 -4.12 -47.98 5.70
C LEU A 664 -3.79 -47.57 7.15
N GLU A 665 -2.53 -47.26 7.44
CA GLU A 665 -2.09 -46.82 8.77
C GLU A 665 -2.71 -45.45 9.08
N ILE A 666 -2.51 -44.48 8.20
CA ILE A 666 -3.02 -43.10 8.31
C ILE A 666 -4.56 -43.07 8.40
N ARG A 667 -5.23 -43.93 7.63
CA ARG A 667 -6.69 -44.04 7.63
C ARG A 667 -7.25 -44.59 8.96
N GLN A 668 -6.48 -45.36 9.71
CA GLN A 668 -6.88 -45.81 11.06
C GLN A 668 -6.70 -44.72 12.13
N LEU A 669 -5.90 -43.69 11.84
CA LEU A 669 -5.60 -42.58 12.73
C LEU A 669 -6.51 -41.35 12.55
N VAL A 670 -7.46 -41.39 11.59
CA VAL A 670 -8.33 -40.25 11.24
C VAL A 670 -9.81 -40.68 11.27
N ASN A 671 -10.56 -40.12 12.21
CA ASN A 671 -12.00 -40.35 12.43
C ASN A 671 -12.88 -39.73 11.33
N GLY A 672 -12.40 -38.70 10.63
CA GLY A 672 -13.11 -38.11 9.50
C GLY A 672 -12.37 -36.99 8.79
N VAL A 673 -12.76 -36.69 7.55
CA VAL A 673 -12.14 -35.67 6.70
C VAL A 673 -13.18 -34.66 6.21
N VAL A 674 -12.93 -33.38 6.45
CA VAL A 674 -13.70 -32.25 5.87
C VAL A 674 -12.91 -31.64 4.72
N LEU A 675 -13.57 -31.39 3.59
CA LEU A 675 -12.95 -30.87 2.38
C LEU A 675 -13.71 -29.66 1.85
N THR A 676 -13.02 -28.53 1.62
CA THR A 676 -13.58 -27.38 0.91
C THR A 676 -12.92 -27.22 -0.45
N SER A 677 -13.74 -27.30 -1.50
CA SER A 677 -13.34 -27.15 -2.91
C SER A 677 -12.06 -27.96 -3.26
N PRO A 678 -12.01 -29.28 -2.97
CA PRO A 678 -10.77 -30.03 -3.02
C PRO A 678 -10.27 -30.26 -4.45
N ALA A 679 -8.95 -30.20 -4.64
CA ALA A 679 -8.28 -30.40 -5.92
C ALA A 679 -8.26 -31.89 -6.36
N VAL A 680 -9.44 -32.44 -6.64
CA VAL A 680 -9.65 -33.77 -7.23
C VAL A 680 -9.80 -33.67 -8.75
N GLY A 681 -10.17 -32.50 -9.28
CA GLY A 681 -10.10 -32.15 -10.69
C GLY A 681 -9.98 -30.63 -10.82
N VAL A 682 -9.18 -30.17 -11.77
CA VAL A 682 -8.92 -28.75 -12.02
C VAL A 682 -9.55 -28.32 -13.34
N ILE A 683 -10.10 -27.11 -13.40
CA ILE A 683 -10.76 -26.57 -14.61
C ILE A 683 -9.75 -25.83 -15.50
N ALA A 684 -8.82 -25.08 -14.89
CA ALA A 684 -7.86 -24.26 -15.61
C ALA A 684 -6.91 -25.09 -16.52
N PRO A 685 -6.67 -24.67 -17.78
CA PRO A 685 -6.03 -25.51 -18.78
C PRO A 685 -4.51 -25.66 -18.59
N VAL A 686 -4.02 -26.88 -18.87
CA VAL A 686 -2.61 -27.29 -18.75
C VAL A 686 -1.66 -26.58 -19.76
N PHE A 687 -2.17 -25.75 -20.66
CA PHE A 687 -1.40 -25.16 -21.75
C PHE A 687 -0.21 -24.28 -21.31
N SER A 688 -0.32 -23.57 -20.18
CA SER A 688 0.79 -22.77 -19.62
C SER A 688 2.01 -23.61 -19.19
N PHE A 689 1.88 -24.94 -19.04
CA PHE A 689 2.96 -25.83 -18.61
C PHE A 689 3.83 -26.36 -19.76
N LEU A 690 3.31 -26.37 -21.00
CA LEU A 690 4.00 -26.94 -22.16
C LEU A 690 4.97 -25.98 -22.86
N ALA A 691 4.81 -24.66 -22.65
CA ALA A 691 5.60 -23.64 -23.35
C ALA A 691 6.24 -22.58 -22.41
N PRO A 692 7.02 -22.96 -21.37
CA PRO A 692 7.53 -22.02 -20.36
C PRO A 692 8.51 -20.94 -20.87
N ARG A 693 8.96 -21.03 -22.14
CA ARG A 693 9.75 -19.98 -22.82
C ARG A 693 8.89 -18.98 -23.62
N TYR A 694 7.63 -19.31 -23.90
CA TYR A 694 6.67 -18.43 -24.58
C TYR A 694 5.62 -17.99 -23.57
N GLN A 695 6.03 -17.15 -22.63
CA GLN A 695 5.11 -16.36 -21.81
C GLN A 695 4.37 -15.37 -22.71
N PHE A 696 3.23 -15.77 -23.27
CA PHE A 696 2.34 -14.87 -23.97
C PHE A 696 1.87 -13.78 -23.02
N ARG A 697 2.25 -12.52 -23.30
CA ARG A 697 1.67 -11.33 -22.66
C ARG A 697 0.23 -11.11 -23.18
N ALA A 698 -0.70 -11.99 -22.79
CA ALA A 698 -2.08 -11.96 -23.26
C ALA A 698 -3.07 -12.43 -22.18
N ALA A 699 -4.10 -11.60 -21.94
CA ALA A 699 -5.44 -12.00 -21.50
C ALA A 699 -5.59 -12.99 -20.31
N ASN A 700 -4.89 -12.76 -19.20
CA ASN A 700 -5.47 -12.79 -17.84
C ASN A 700 -4.41 -12.36 -16.81
N LYS A 701 -4.45 -11.09 -16.41
CA LYS A 701 -3.64 -10.53 -15.31
C LYS A 701 -4.37 -10.50 -13.97
N MET A 702 -5.71 -10.44 -13.99
CA MET A 702 -6.52 -10.81 -12.84
C MET A 702 -6.43 -12.33 -12.68
N GLY A 703 -6.26 -12.81 -11.45
CA GLY A 703 -6.47 -14.23 -11.14
C GLY A 703 -7.94 -14.62 -11.34
N VAL A 704 -8.20 -15.93 -11.43
CA VAL A 704 -9.57 -16.42 -11.27
C VAL A 704 -10.07 -16.01 -9.89
N ALA A 705 -11.23 -15.35 -9.80
CA ALA A 705 -11.79 -14.92 -8.53
C ALA A 705 -12.09 -16.13 -7.65
N VAL A 706 -11.60 -16.10 -6.40
CA VAL A 706 -11.68 -17.24 -5.47
C VAL A 706 -12.75 -17.07 -4.38
N SER A 707 -13.16 -15.83 -4.09
CA SER A 707 -14.29 -15.46 -3.21
C SER A 707 -15.01 -14.25 -3.81
N ARG A 708 -16.29 -14.05 -3.46
CA ARG A 708 -17.05 -12.84 -3.81
C ARG A 708 -16.83 -11.70 -2.82
N ASP A 709 -16.22 -11.96 -1.65
CA ASP A 709 -15.89 -10.93 -0.68
C ASP A 709 -14.59 -10.19 -1.06
N PRO A 710 -14.63 -8.87 -1.36
CA PRO A 710 -13.44 -8.10 -1.72
C PRO A 710 -12.47 -7.94 -0.54
N GLN A 711 -12.93 -7.96 0.72
CA GLN A 711 -12.06 -7.88 1.89
C GLN A 711 -11.25 -9.18 2.05
N ALA A 712 -11.90 -10.34 1.88
CA ALA A 712 -11.21 -11.64 1.81
C ALA A 712 -10.19 -11.72 0.68
N LEU A 713 -10.51 -11.19 -0.52
CA LEU A 713 -9.56 -11.15 -1.65
C LEU A 713 -8.37 -10.22 -1.33
N LEU A 714 -8.62 -9.03 -0.78
CA LEU A 714 -7.57 -8.11 -0.35
C LEU A 714 -6.65 -8.76 0.69
N ALA A 715 -7.21 -9.29 1.77
CA ALA A 715 -6.47 -9.99 2.83
C ALA A 715 -5.79 -11.29 2.36
N LYS A 716 -6.17 -11.85 1.20
CA LYS A 716 -5.44 -12.95 0.54
C LYS A 716 -4.23 -12.43 -0.22
N TYR A 717 -4.40 -11.39 -1.03
CA TYR A 717 -3.35 -10.94 -1.97
C TYR A 717 -2.42 -9.86 -1.41
N SER A 718 -2.74 -9.22 -0.28
CA SER A 718 -1.83 -8.33 0.45
C SER A 718 -0.98 -9.05 1.51
N ASP A 719 -1.14 -10.37 1.68
CA ASP A 719 -0.38 -11.14 2.68
C ASP A 719 0.95 -11.63 2.09
N PRO A 720 2.13 -11.16 2.56
CA PRO A 720 3.44 -11.60 2.04
C PRO A 720 3.76 -13.09 2.29
N LEU A 721 3.01 -13.79 3.15
CA LEU A 721 3.11 -15.25 3.29
C LEU A 721 2.37 -15.99 2.15
N VAL A 722 1.46 -15.31 1.44
CA VAL A 722 0.76 -15.82 0.25
C VAL A 722 1.58 -15.54 -1.01
N PHE A 723 1.72 -16.54 -1.89
CA PHE A 723 2.42 -16.36 -3.17
C PHE A 723 1.47 -15.85 -4.27
N THR A 724 1.59 -14.57 -4.60
CA THR A 724 0.77 -13.89 -5.63
C THR A 724 1.28 -14.11 -7.06
N GLY A 725 2.47 -14.68 -7.24
CA GLY A 725 3.09 -14.92 -8.55
C GLY A 725 2.48 -16.09 -9.34
N SER A 726 2.82 -16.16 -10.64
CA SER A 726 2.37 -17.24 -11.53
C SER A 726 2.74 -18.63 -11.02
N ILE A 727 1.81 -19.59 -11.07
CA ILE A 727 2.02 -20.98 -10.63
C ILE A 727 3.28 -21.55 -11.30
N ARG A 728 4.24 -22.00 -10.48
CA ARG A 728 5.52 -22.52 -10.98
C ARG A 728 5.30 -23.83 -11.74
N ALA A 729 5.96 -23.98 -12.89
CA ALA A 729 5.72 -25.08 -13.82
C ALA A 729 5.83 -26.49 -13.19
N ARG A 730 6.79 -26.68 -12.27
CA ARG A 730 6.92 -27.93 -11.51
C ARG A 730 5.72 -28.16 -10.56
N THR A 731 5.34 -27.14 -9.79
CA THR A 731 4.24 -27.20 -8.84
C THR A 731 2.91 -27.58 -9.50
N GLY A 732 2.58 -27.00 -10.65
CA GLY A 732 1.37 -27.38 -11.38
C GLY A 732 1.42 -28.78 -12.02
N TYR A 733 2.60 -29.24 -12.47
CA TYR A 733 2.77 -30.64 -12.87
C TYR A 733 2.49 -31.61 -11.69
N GLU A 734 2.92 -31.27 -10.48
CA GLU A 734 2.62 -32.06 -9.28
C GLU A 734 1.12 -32.09 -8.97
N ILE A 735 0.41 -30.96 -9.13
CA ILE A 735 -1.06 -30.88 -8.97
C ILE A 735 -1.76 -31.79 -9.99
N LEU A 736 -1.31 -31.80 -11.24
CA LEU A 736 -1.81 -32.71 -12.28
C LEU A 736 -1.49 -34.18 -11.97
N ARG A 737 -0.33 -34.46 -11.35
CA ARG A 737 0.02 -35.82 -10.90
C ARG A 737 -0.86 -36.29 -9.74
N ILE A 738 -1.14 -35.46 -8.73
CA ILE A 738 -1.96 -35.86 -7.58
C ILE A 738 -3.45 -35.98 -7.96
N THR A 739 -4.01 -35.03 -8.71
CA THR A 739 -5.39 -35.10 -9.24
C THR A 739 -5.59 -36.35 -10.10
N GLY A 740 -4.71 -36.59 -11.09
CA GLY A 740 -4.77 -37.76 -11.97
C GLY A 740 -4.50 -39.10 -11.26
N PHE A 741 -3.83 -39.08 -10.10
CA PHE A 741 -3.72 -40.24 -9.20
C PHE A 741 -5.02 -40.46 -8.40
N LEU A 742 -5.56 -39.41 -7.77
CA LEU A 742 -6.78 -39.46 -6.97
C LEU A 742 -7.96 -39.93 -7.82
N GLN A 743 -8.17 -39.36 -9.02
CA GLN A 743 -9.28 -39.73 -9.91
C GLN A 743 -9.34 -41.21 -10.31
N LYS A 744 -8.22 -41.94 -10.19
CA LYS A 744 -8.10 -43.39 -10.44
C LYS A 744 -8.26 -44.23 -9.17
N ASN A 745 -8.13 -43.62 -7.99
CA ASN A 745 -8.13 -44.29 -6.68
C ASN A 745 -9.31 -43.89 -5.78
N LEU A 746 -10.27 -43.06 -6.25
CA LEU A 746 -11.40 -42.59 -5.44
C LEU A 746 -12.12 -43.71 -4.70
N HIS A 747 -12.37 -44.84 -5.37
CA HIS A 747 -13.02 -46.04 -4.83
C HIS A 747 -12.32 -46.67 -3.61
N ARG A 748 -11.05 -46.35 -3.33
CA ARG A 748 -10.31 -46.84 -2.17
C ARG A 748 -10.53 -46.00 -0.90
N LEU A 749 -11.11 -44.80 -1.02
CA LEU A 749 -11.39 -43.91 0.11
C LEU A 749 -12.55 -44.47 0.93
N THR A 750 -12.27 -44.89 2.17
CA THR A 750 -13.24 -45.47 3.12
C THR A 750 -13.34 -44.72 4.45
N VAL A 751 -12.58 -43.63 4.63
CA VAL A 751 -12.70 -42.73 5.80
C VAL A 751 -14.03 -41.94 5.74
N PRO A 752 -14.69 -41.64 6.87
CA PRO A 752 -15.84 -40.73 6.88
C PRO A 752 -15.48 -39.36 6.31
N PHE A 753 -16.35 -38.75 5.49
CA PHE A 753 -16.06 -37.40 4.96
C PHE A 753 -17.24 -36.49 4.66
N LEU A 754 -16.98 -35.18 4.72
CA LEU A 754 -17.83 -34.10 4.23
C LEU A 754 -17.09 -33.33 3.13
N VAL A 755 -17.72 -33.15 1.97
CA VAL A 755 -17.24 -32.24 0.92
C VAL A 755 -18.19 -31.05 0.80
N LEU A 756 -17.65 -29.83 0.86
CA LEU A 756 -18.34 -28.61 0.46
C LEU A 756 -17.65 -28.04 -0.78
N HIS A 757 -18.42 -27.58 -1.76
CA HIS A 757 -17.89 -27.01 -3.01
C HIS A 757 -18.83 -25.90 -3.50
N GLY A 758 -18.29 -24.76 -3.93
CA GLY A 758 -19.09 -23.74 -4.62
C GLY A 758 -19.59 -24.25 -5.97
N THR A 759 -20.74 -23.79 -6.46
CA THR A 759 -21.17 -24.16 -7.84
C THR A 759 -20.42 -23.41 -8.92
N GLU A 760 -19.97 -22.20 -8.61
CA GLU A 760 -19.29 -21.29 -9.55
C GLU A 760 -17.77 -21.31 -9.37
N ASP A 761 -17.22 -22.32 -8.69
CA ASP A 761 -15.76 -22.53 -8.59
C ASP A 761 -15.17 -22.77 -9.99
N ALA A 762 -14.34 -21.83 -10.44
CA ALA A 762 -13.61 -21.87 -11.71
C ALA A 762 -12.14 -22.33 -11.56
N VAL A 763 -11.71 -22.69 -10.36
CA VAL A 763 -10.37 -23.22 -10.04
C VAL A 763 -10.40 -24.74 -9.97
N THR A 764 -11.21 -25.30 -9.06
CA THR A 764 -11.45 -26.74 -8.96
C THR A 764 -12.83 -27.12 -9.46
N SER A 765 -13.03 -28.40 -9.79
CA SER A 765 -14.26 -28.87 -10.43
C SER A 765 -15.29 -29.37 -9.41
N PRO A 766 -16.50 -28.75 -9.32
CA PRO A 766 -17.58 -29.26 -8.49
C PRO A 766 -18.01 -30.66 -8.94
N ALA A 767 -18.01 -30.91 -10.25
CA ALA A 767 -18.28 -32.23 -10.83
C ALA A 767 -17.24 -33.29 -10.43
N ALA A 768 -15.97 -32.93 -10.19
CA ALA A 768 -14.96 -33.84 -9.66
C ALA A 768 -15.18 -34.14 -8.16
N SER A 769 -15.71 -33.19 -7.39
CA SER A 769 -16.16 -33.45 -6.01
C SER A 769 -17.42 -34.33 -5.95
N GLN A 770 -18.36 -34.16 -6.88
CA GLN A 770 -19.45 -35.12 -7.06
C GLN A 770 -18.94 -36.51 -7.47
N LYS A 771 -17.89 -36.60 -8.31
CA LYS A 771 -17.24 -37.88 -8.66
C LYS A 771 -16.62 -38.53 -7.43
N LEU A 772 -15.90 -37.78 -6.59
CA LEU A 772 -15.40 -38.23 -5.28
C LEU A 772 -16.53 -38.81 -4.42
N HIS A 773 -17.63 -38.06 -4.23
CA HIS A 773 -18.74 -38.53 -3.42
C HIS A 773 -19.40 -39.80 -3.98
N ARG A 774 -19.62 -39.88 -5.30
CA ARG A 774 -20.19 -41.08 -5.94
C ARG A 774 -19.26 -42.29 -5.80
N GLU A 775 -18.01 -42.18 -6.20
CA GLU A 775 -17.11 -43.32 -6.38
C GLU A 775 -16.44 -43.82 -5.09
N ALA A 776 -16.27 -42.98 -4.05
CA ALA A 776 -15.62 -43.42 -2.82
C ALA A 776 -16.41 -44.52 -2.07
N SER A 777 -15.72 -45.54 -1.55
CA SER A 777 -16.33 -46.66 -0.82
C SER A 777 -16.62 -46.35 0.67
N SER A 778 -16.51 -45.09 1.09
CA SER A 778 -16.92 -44.66 2.44
C SER A 778 -18.43 -44.83 2.62
N THR A 779 -18.82 -45.41 3.75
CA THR A 779 -20.22 -45.57 4.15
C THR A 779 -20.80 -44.30 4.77
N ASP A 780 -19.96 -43.40 5.29
CA ASP A 780 -20.33 -42.12 5.87
C ASP A 780 -19.74 -40.98 5.02
N LYS A 781 -20.50 -40.55 4.01
CA LYS A 781 -20.06 -39.56 3.04
C LYS A 781 -21.15 -38.55 2.70
N THR A 782 -20.87 -37.27 2.91
CA THR A 782 -21.77 -36.16 2.62
C THR A 782 -21.14 -35.23 1.59
N ILE A 783 -21.97 -34.68 0.69
CA ILE A 783 -21.58 -33.60 -0.22
C ILE A 783 -22.61 -32.46 -0.16
N GLN A 784 -22.11 -31.23 -0.09
CA GLN A 784 -22.90 -30.01 -0.19
C GLN A 784 -22.37 -29.14 -1.34
N LEU A 785 -23.28 -28.71 -2.22
CA LEU A 785 -22.98 -27.81 -3.33
C LEU A 785 -23.55 -26.43 -3.01
N CYS A 786 -22.67 -25.51 -2.63
CA CYS A 786 -23.02 -24.16 -2.22
C CYS A 786 -23.33 -23.30 -3.44
N GLN A 787 -24.62 -23.07 -3.71
CA GLN A 787 -25.10 -22.37 -4.89
C GLN A 787 -24.57 -20.93 -4.93
N GLY A 788 -23.94 -20.52 -6.04
CA GLY A 788 -23.44 -19.17 -6.24
C GLY A 788 -22.16 -18.81 -5.49
N LEU A 789 -21.52 -19.76 -4.78
CA LEU A 789 -20.21 -19.58 -4.13
C LEU A 789 -19.07 -20.04 -5.05
N LEU A 790 -17.87 -19.50 -4.81
CA LEU A 790 -16.63 -19.77 -5.53
C LEU A 790 -15.74 -20.78 -4.76
N HIS A 791 -14.42 -20.59 -4.79
CA HIS A 791 -13.42 -21.57 -4.34
C HIS A 791 -13.19 -21.55 -2.82
N ASP A 792 -12.96 -20.37 -2.26
CA ASP A 792 -12.47 -20.11 -0.91
C ASP A 792 -13.64 -20.08 0.12
N LEU A 793 -14.37 -21.19 0.30
CA LEU A 793 -15.63 -21.21 1.05
C LEU A 793 -15.59 -20.71 2.52
N LEU A 794 -14.43 -20.70 3.17
CA LEU A 794 -14.27 -20.12 4.52
C LEU A 794 -14.04 -18.60 4.52
N PHE A 795 -13.97 -18.00 3.34
CA PHE A 795 -13.69 -16.60 3.09
C PHE A 795 -14.73 -15.97 2.14
N GLU A 796 -15.88 -16.63 1.96
CA GLU A 796 -17.09 -16.10 1.30
C GLU A 796 -17.97 -15.35 2.33
N PRO A 797 -18.88 -14.44 1.91
CA PRO A 797 -19.80 -13.74 2.82
C PRO A 797 -20.61 -14.65 3.75
N GLU A 798 -20.93 -15.88 3.34
CA GLU A 798 -21.64 -16.88 4.13
C GLU A 798 -20.71 -17.74 5.01
N LYS A 799 -19.45 -17.34 5.24
CA LYS A 799 -18.42 -18.13 5.94
C LYS A 799 -18.89 -18.71 7.29
N GLU A 800 -19.68 -17.97 8.05
CA GLU A 800 -20.22 -18.44 9.34
C GLU A 800 -21.10 -19.67 9.19
N ALA A 801 -22.00 -19.69 8.20
CA ALA A 801 -22.88 -20.83 7.93
C ALA A 801 -22.09 -22.04 7.40
N ILE A 802 -21.02 -21.80 6.64
CA ILE A 802 -20.08 -22.85 6.19
C ILE A 802 -19.35 -23.45 7.41
N MET A 803 -18.80 -22.61 8.29
CA MET A 803 -18.10 -23.04 9.50
C MET A 803 -19.01 -23.80 10.47
N GLU A 804 -20.24 -23.31 10.71
CA GLU A 804 -21.20 -23.97 11.61
C GLU A 804 -21.66 -25.34 11.10
N ASN A 805 -21.82 -25.49 9.79
CA ASN A 805 -22.12 -26.78 9.17
C ASN A 805 -20.96 -27.78 9.35
N ILE A 806 -19.72 -27.32 9.17
CA ILE A 806 -18.51 -28.13 9.39
C ILE A 806 -18.40 -28.53 10.87
N VAL A 807 -18.54 -27.57 11.80
CA VAL A 807 -18.55 -27.81 13.25
C VAL A 807 -19.61 -28.84 13.62
N LYS A 808 -20.84 -28.70 13.11
CA LYS A 808 -21.93 -29.66 13.34
C LYS A 808 -21.58 -31.07 12.86
N TRP A 809 -21.00 -31.21 11.67
CA TRP A 809 -20.59 -32.50 11.13
C TRP A 809 -19.50 -33.17 11.99
N LEU A 810 -18.52 -32.38 12.47
CA LEU A 810 -17.47 -32.86 13.37
C LEU A 810 -18.01 -33.23 14.76
N VAL A 811 -18.86 -32.40 15.37
CA VAL A 811 -19.42 -32.65 16.71
C VAL A 811 -20.32 -33.89 16.73
N THR A 812 -20.97 -34.25 15.62
CA THR A 812 -21.73 -35.51 15.50
C THR A 812 -20.87 -36.78 15.36
N ARG A 813 -19.52 -36.66 15.45
CA ARG A 813 -18.54 -37.76 15.33
C ARG A 813 -17.49 -37.78 16.45
N LEU A 814 -17.66 -36.94 17.48
CA LEU A 814 -16.88 -36.94 18.72
C LEU A 814 -17.23 -38.14 19.61
#